data_AF-A0A9P9CZF6-F1
#
_entry.id   AF-A0A9P9CZF6-F1
#
_cell.length_a   1.000
_cell.length_b   1.000
_cell.length_c   1.000
_cell.angle_alpha   90.00
_cell.angle_beta   90.00
_cell.angle_gamma   90.00
#
_symmetry.space_group_name_H-M   'P 1'
#
loop_
_entity.id
_entity.type
_entity.pdbx_description
1 polymer ?
#
loop_
_entity_poly.entity_id
_entity_poly.type
_entity_poly.pdbx_seq_one_letter_code
_entity_poly.pdbx_strand_id
1 'polypeptide(L)'
;MRRHQRLFDDADDSDASFSPEDDTVFDVNEDEASDAETDITEINPFDDVDDHVDVDDLTQLLDNVHPPEYYQRIAAEVNEGALDGQDYSPGTEKLLNAVEEHWQLFCNKNKFGNPHECLQSISVGILSSFFTWRLDLKTGKDDRKMKGIKTSSALGTTWKVFRLVYERAVGAKLDPKMNRQMHRVLRKLAKDHDLSTKKRENRCMTIDDLKEQIETTVSTTRKSFDLGELRILAVLFLLLLAPAGARPLAILRLRFRDIRVVLARDPEGGPHKLLIQFTPEFTKTYLGTKDAKTFTVPETMFDLTLLLSPHAFLLGVLFRHRAFRASNLVSALQLDNLDIHPDERELRLPLRDDLDDVPLFRRAVKTATGFKMSLTEPITYGMMAPWIKRIGEILGRLYTTICYSLRYNAGNELDGSPYASDAIRNLALDHDSSVPFQKHYLGRQLRLDTWAIIRGQRPQQALLKQACSIGHANSKRRPTDLTAEQAASVNTCPRIRKLTKQVRRLPPGSKKRQDAVRTLRNEKQRLKRELLQQIKDAWTDEQAVDDIQSQLQGRGFSKPMAVDATCPPQRPAQKRLVEALTAPVDNTLEGYYRRRDNLIDAIVAYCSVVEGRTARRTNVSAAKEPLSNSHCGPSEDSPVGIAVLSVFAKNEKERPRRCFLCIGAALSLEPNDPRVSELTHEFYTSGDLSKHFRRRHLNQLPNNTPSRCEVCKLDLQHKMHVQNHAMRVHGTVS
;
A
#
# COMPACT_ATOMS: atom_id res chain seq x y z
N MET A 1 53.51 -13.61 44.18
CA MET A 1 53.31 -12.26 44.77
C MET A 1 53.34 -11.22 43.67
N ARG A 2 52.37 -10.28 43.69
CA ARG A 2 52.26 -9.00 42.94
C ARG A 2 52.56 -9.03 41.41
N ARG A 3 51.54 -8.93 40.55
CA ARG A 3 50.83 -7.70 40.08
C ARG A 3 51.45 -7.19 38.76
N HIS A 4 50.81 -7.50 37.64
CA HIS A 4 50.82 -6.64 36.46
C HIS A 4 49.41 -6.55 35.87
N GLN A 5 48.91 -5.32 35.83
CA GLN A 5 47.70 -4.92 35.12
C GLN A 5 47.84 -5.21 33.63
N ARG A 6 46.82 -5.83 33.03
CA ARG A 6 46.48 -5.64 31.62
C ARG A 6 45.09 -5.03 31.54
N LEU A 7 45.06 -3.81 31.03
CA LEU A 7 43.88 -3.15 30.48
C LEU A 7 43.35 -4.05 29.36
N PHE A 8 42.11 -4.52 29.49
CA PHE A 8 41.36 -5.09 28.37
C PHE A 8 40.34 -4.03 27.95
N ASP A 9 40.70 -3.29 26.90
CA ASP A 9 39.75 -2.63 26.01
C ASP A 9 39.05 -3.73 25.20
N ASP A 10 37.90 -4.22 25.70
CA ASP A 10 37.00 -5.05 24.89
C ASP A 10 36.05 -4.13 24.12
N ALA A 11 36.59 -3.60 23.01
CA ALA A 11 35.82 -3.10 21.88
C ALA A 11 35.36 -4.29 21.03
N ASP A 12 34.34 -5.03 21.47
CA ASP A 12 33.62 -5.95 20.58
C ASP A 12 32.18 -6.19 21.07
N ASP A 13 31.26 -5.37 20.58
CA ASP A 13 29.82 -5.68 20.56
C ASP A 13 29.34 -5.36 19.13
N SER A 14 29.91 -6.11 18.18
CA SER A 14 29.56 -6.09 16.75
C SER A 14 28.19 -6.75 16.51
N ASP A 15 27.12 -6.12 16.99
CA ASP A 15 25.73 -6.46 16.62
C ASP A 15 25.01 -5.25 16.01
N ALA A 16 25.68 -4.60 15.05
CA ALA A 16 25.09 -3.61 14.14
C ALA A 16 24.26 -4.27 13.02
N SER A 17 23.54 -5.36 13.34
CA SER A 17 22.68 -6.08 12.41
C SER A 17 21.37 -5.31 12.18
N PHE A 18 21.46 -4.25 11.38
CA PHE A 18 20.28 -3.59 10.81
C PHE A 18 19.61 -4.53 9.81
N SER A 19 18.54 -5.20 10.24
CA SER A 19 17.62 -5.92 9.37
C SER A 19 16.27 -5.20 9.34
N PRO A 20 15.80 -4.68 8.19
CA PRO A 20 14.41 -4.28 7.99
C PRO A 20 13.46 -5.49 7.89
N GLU A 21 13.98 -6.72 8.08
CA GLU A 21 13.31 -7.96 7.67
C GLU A 21 12.21 -8.50 8.59
N ASP A 22 11.86 -7.77 9.66
CA ASP A 22 10.65 -8.10 10.43
C ASP A 22 9.47 -7.18 10.10
N ASP A 23 9.44 -6.57 8.91
CA ASP A 23 8.17 -6.19 8.26
C ASP A 23 7.50 -7.39 7.56
N THR A 24 8.04 -8.62 7.72
CA THR A 24 7.31 -9.87 7.48
C THR A 24 6.60 -10.35 8.75
N VAL A 25 5.81 -9.47 9.37
CA VAL A 25 4.72 -9.94 10.23
C VAL A 25 3.45 -9.75 9.44
N PHE A 26 2.74 -10.85 9.24
CA PHE A 26 1.30 -10.88 8.98
C PHE A 26 0.55 -10.26 10.18
N ASP A 27 0.90 -9.02 10.56
CA ASP A 27 0.15 -8.24 11.50
C ASP A 27 -0.89 -7.51 10.66
N VAL A 28 -2.08 -8.10 10.69
CA VAL A 28 -3.33 -7.37 10.53
C VAL A 28 -3.19 -6.14 11.42
N ASN A 29 -2.88 -4.99 10.83
CA ASN A 29 -2.95 -3.73 11.54
C ASN A 29 -4.41 -3.61 12.02
N GLU A 30 -4.60 -3.76 13.33
CA GLU A 30 -5.90 -3.69 14.00
C GLU A 30 -6.52 -2.28 13.97
N ASP A 31 -5.91 -1.30 13.31
CA ASP A 31 -6.44 0.07 13.24
C ASP A 31 -6.41 0.63 11.80
N GLU A 32 -7.22 0.03 10.91
CA GLU A 32 -7.64 0.67 9.64
C GLU A 32 -8.60 1.87 9.86
N ALA A 33 -8.94 2.22 11.09
CA ALA A 33 -9.91 3.28 11.38
C ALA A 33 -9.32 4.71 11.44
N SER A 34 -8.00 4.88 11.43
CA SER A 34 -7.37 6.21 11.53
C SER A 34 -7.34 6.99 10.21
N ASP A 35 -7.28 6.28 9.08
CA ASP A 35 -6.97 6.90 7.78
C ASP A 35 -8.16 6.97 6.82
N ALA A 36 -9.30 6.39 7.21
CA ALA A 36 -10.58 6.65 6.58
C ALA A 36 -11.36 7.66 7.43
N GLU A 37 -11.37 8.93 7.03
CA GLU A 37 -12.55 9.76 7.29
C GLU A 37 -13.71 9.10 6.53
N THR A 38 -14.27 8.03 7.09
CA THR A 38 -15.57 7.53 6.66
C THR A 38 -16.55 8.61 7.04
N ASP A 39 -16.99 9.38 6.04
CA ASP A 39 -18.20 10.17 6.16
C ASP A 39 -19.34 9.16 6.35
N ILE A 40 -19.70 8.94 7.61
CA ILE A 40 -20.92 8.26 8.02
C ILE A 40 -21.94 9.39 8.12
N THR A 41 -22.43 9.81 6.97
CA THR A 41 -23.64 10.64 6.90
C THR A 41 -24.81 9.70 7.16
N GLU A 42 -25.51 9.91 8.28
CA GLU A 42 -26.86 9.40 8.48
C GLU A 42 -27.73 10.09 7.42
N ILE A 43 -28.15 9.34 6.41
CA ILE A 43 -29.14 9.77 5.42
C ILE A 43 -30.30 8.77 5.55
N ASN A 44 -31.51 9.29 5.76
CA ASN A 44 -32.72 8.50 5.62
C ASN A 44 -32.90 8.16 4.12
N PRO A 45 -32.97 6.89 3.72
CA PRO A 45 -33.00 6.51 2.30
C PRO A 45 -34.33 6.76 1.58
N PHE A 46 -35.28 7.50 2.18
CA PHE A 46 -36.68 7.57 1.71
C PHE A 46 -37.21 8.98 1.41
N ASP A 47 -36.37 10.01 1.34
CA ASP A 47 -36.87 11.39 1.17
C ASP A 47 -36.90 11.92 -0.28
N ASP A 48 -36.64 11.09 -1.31
CA ASP A 48 -36.80 11.51 -2.71
C ASP A 48 -37.66 10.49 -3.47
N VAL A 49 -38.98 10.75 -3.54
CA VAL A 49 -39.85 10.17 -4.56
C VAL A 49 -40.42 11.31 -5.40
N ASP A 50 -40.06 11.29 -6.67
CA ASP A 50 -40.54 12.19 -7.71
C ASP A 50 -42.00 11.82 -8.02
N ASP A 51 -42.94 12.66 -7.57
CA ASP A 51 -44.39 12.49 -7.69
C ASP A 51 -44.87 12.76 -9.12
N HIS A 52 -44.57 11.87 -10.07
CA HIS A 52 -45.29 11.82 -11.35
C HIS A 52 -45.35 10.39 -11.90
N VAL A 53 -46.15 9.52 -11.24
CA VAL A 53 -46.61 8.28 -11.84
C VAL A 53 -48.06 8.47 -12.30
N ASP A 54 -48.28 8.30 -13.60
CA ASP A 54 -49.59 8.34 -14.24
C ASP A 54 -50.47 7.21 -13.69
N VAL A 55 -51.48 7.57 -12.91
CA VAL A 55 -52.26 6.64 -12.06
C VAL A 55 -53.17 5.73 -12.90
N ASP A 56 -53.40 6.07 -14.16
CA ASP A 56 -54.35 5.37 -15.03
C ASP A 56 -53.82 4.03 -15.59
N ASP A 57 -52.51 3.80 -15.62
CA ASP A 57 -51.91 2.52 -16.09
C ASP A 57 -51.77 1.45 -14.99
N LEU A 58 -51.92 1.82 -13.71
CA LEU A 58 -51.72 0.89 -12.57
C LEU A 58 -52.98 0.09 -12.20
N THR A 59 -54.17 0.53 -12.62
CA THR A 59 -55.44 -0.11 -12.23
C THR A 59 -55.75 -1.40 -13.00
N GLN A 60 -55.07 -1.68 -14.11
CA GLN A 60 -55.32 -2.87 -14.94
C GLN A 60 -54.43 -4.08 -14.60
N LEU A 61 -53.52 -3.99 -13.61
CA LEU A 61 -52.55 -5.04 -13.26
C LEU A 61 -52.72 -5.63 -11.83
N LEU A 62 -53.77 -5.24 -11.10
CA LEU A 62 -53.95 -5.62 -9.69
C LEU A 62 -54.77 -6.90 -9.50
N ASP A 63 -54.36 -8.00 -10.14
CA ASP A 63 -54.73 -9.32 -9.66
C ASP A 63 -53.75 -9.71 -8.55
N ASN A 64 -54.22 -9.63 -7.30
CA ASN A 64 -53.42 -10.06 -6.15
C ASN A 64 -53.12 -11.55 -6.26
N VAL A 65 -51.85 -11.89 -6.49
CA VAL A 65 -51.36 -13.28 -6.68
C VAL A 65 -51.62 -14.15 -5.44
N HIS A 66 -51.82 -13.56 -4.26
CA HIS A 66 -52.06 -14.27 -3.02
C HIS A 66 -53.34 -13.80 -2.31
N PRO A 67 -54.01 -14.70 -1.58
CA PRO A 67 -55.19 -14.34 -0.80
C PRO A 67 -54.81 -13.47 0.41
N PRO A 68 -55.73 -12.65 0.95
CA PRO A 68 -55.46 -11.72 2.06
C PRO A 68 -54.79 -12.36 3.29
N GLU A 69 -55.10 -13.63 3.59
CA GLU A 69 -54.53 -14.38 4.71
C GLU A 69 -53.02 -14.64 4.58
N TYR A 70 -52.46 -14.57 3.37
CA TYR A 70 -51.02 -14.64 3.12
C TYR A 70 -50.31 -13.38 3.63
N TYR A 71 -50.86 -12.20 3.28
CA TYR A 71 -50.31 -10.91 3.73
C TYR A 71 -50.51 -10.68 5.23
N GLN A 72 -51.64 -11.14 5.78
CA GLN A 72 -51.89 -11.12 7.23
C GLN A 72 -50.90 -12.01 7.99
N ARG A 73 -50.52 -13.17 7.43
CA ARG A 73 -49.46 -14.01 8.00
C ARG A 73 -48.11 -13.33 7.96
N ILE A 74 -47.74 -12.68 6.85
CA ILE A 74 -46.52 -11.88 6.78
C ILE A 74 -46.52 -10.80 7.87
N ALA A 75 -47.61 -10.04 8.01
CA ALA A 75 -47.72 -9.01 9.04
C ALA A 75 -47.63 -9.57 10.48
N ALA A 76 -48.12 -10.78 10.73
CA ALA A 76 -48.02 -11.44 12.03
C ALA A 76 -46.66 -12.10 12.29
N GLU A 77 -45.92 -12.48 11.25
CA GLU A 77 -44.61 -13.14 11.32
C GLU A 77 -43.43 -12.16 11.30
N VAL A 78 -43.64 -10.94 10.78
CA VAL A 78 -42.62 -9.88 10.80
C VAL A 78 -42.33 -9.48 12.25
N ASN A 79 -41.15 -9.85 12.72
CA ASN A 79 -40.62 -9.38 13.99
C ASN A 79 -39.97 -8.01 13.77
N GLU A 80 -40.69 -6.93 14.06
CA GLU A 80 -40.19 -5.55 13.97
C GLU A 80 -38.87 -5.36 14.74
N GLY A 81 -38.73 -6.00 15.91
CA GLY A 81 -37.49 -5.97 16.70
C GLY A 81 -36.29 -6.67 16.05
N ALA A 82 -36.51 -7.55 15.07
CA ALA A 82 -35.43 -8.12 14.25
C ALA A 82 -35.02 -7.19 13.09
N LEU A 83 -35.88 -6.25 12.71
CA LEU A 83 -35.64 -5.23 11.67
C LEU A 83 -35.02 -3.95 12.23
N ASP A 84 -35.09 -3.74 13.54
CA ASP A 84 -34.40 -2.64 14.26
C ASP A 84 -32.85 -2.79 14.28
N GLY A 85 -32.34 -3.94 13.83
CA GLY A 85 -30.91 -4.21 13.71
C GLY A 85 -30.24 -3.28 12.69
N GLN A 86 -29.25 -2.52 13.12
CA GLN A 86 -28.48 -1.66 12.22
C GLN A 86 -27.47 -2.47 11.42
N ASP A 87 -27.67 -2.56 10.10
CA ASP A 87 -26.73 -3.17 9.17
C ASP A 87 -25.48 -2.30 9.02
N TYR A 88 -24.38 -2.66 9.69
CA TYR A 88 -23.11 -1.94 9.58
C TYR A 88 -22.15 -2.67 8.65
N SER A 89 -21.33 -1.92 7.90
CA SER A 89 -20.23 -2.55 7.15
C SER A 89 -19.24 -3.25 8.11
N PRO A 90 -18.55 -4.32 7.68
CA PRO A 90 -17.57 -5.02 8.54
C PRO A 90 -16.46 -4.10 9.09
N GLY A 91 -16.11 -3.04 8.37
CA GLY A 91 -15.16 -2.03 8.84
C GLY A 91 -15.75 -1.15 9.95
N THR A 92 -17.02 -0.75 9.80
CA THR A 92 -17.76 -0.01 10.83
C THR A 92 -17.96 -0.87 12.07
N GLU A 93 -18.34 -2.14 11.93
CA GLU A 93 -18.48 -3.08 13.05
C GLU A 93 -17.20 -3.20 13.87
N LYS A 94 -16.05 -3.37 13.21
CA LYS A 94 -14.75 -3.40 13.90
C LYS A 94 -14.51 -2.14 14.73
N LEU A 95 -14.88 -0.97 14.20
CA LEU A 95 -14.72 0.30 14.88
C LEU A 95 -15.69 0.45 16.08
N LEU A 96 -16.95 0.02 15.92
CA LEU A 96 -17.93 -0.02 17.00
C LEU A 96 -17.48 -0.96 18.12
N ASN A 97 -17.09 -2.19 17.77
CA ASN A 97 -16.61 -3.19 18.71
C ASN A 97 -15.38 -2.69 19.48
N ALA A 98 -14.44 -2.02 18.81
CA ALA A 98 -13.30 -1.42 19.48
C ALA A 98 -13.71 -0.34 20.50
N VAL A 99 -14.65 0.55 20.17
CA VAL A 99 -15.12 1.57 21.13
C VAL A 99 -15.92 0.96 22.27
N GLU A 100 -16.72 -0.07 22.00
CA GLU A 100 -17.44 -0.83 23.01
C GLU A 100 -16.50 -1.56 23.97
N GLU A 101 -15.44 -2.21 23.48
CA GLU A 101 -14.39 -2.81 24.32
C GLU A 101 -13.75 -1.75 25.24
N HIS A 102 -13.47 -0.55 24.72
CA HIS A 102 -12.95 0.55 25.54
C HIS A 102 -13.94 1.01 26.61
N TRP A 103 -15.23 1.07 26.27
CA TRP A 103 -16.30 1.42 27.20
C TRP A 103 -16.42 0.39 28.33
N GLN A 104 -16.46 -0.89 27.99
CA GLN A 104 -16.47 -1.98 28.97
C GLN A 104 -15.25 -1.91 29.89
N LEU A 105 -14.06 -1.69 29.32
CA LEU A 105 -12.82 -1.54 30.09
C LEU A 105 -12.88 -0.35 31.05
N PHE A 106 -13.44 0.78 30.61
CA PHE A 106 -13.65 1.96 31.45
C PHE A 106 -14.58 1.67 32.62
N CYS A 107 -15.76 1.07 32.36
CA CYS A 107 -16.73 0.73 33.39
C CYS A 107 -16.15 -0.22 34.44
N ASN A 108 -15.48 -1.29 33.98
CA ASN A 108 -14.89 -2.31 34.84
C ASN A 108 -13.75 -1.75 35.70
N LYS A 109 -12.83 -0.97 35.11
CA LYS A 109 -11.66 -0.44 35.84
C LYS A 109 -12.02 0.65 36.84
N ASN A 110 -13.04 1.47 36.54
CA ASN A 110 -13.43 2.61 37.36
C ASN A 110 -14.66 2.32 38.23
N LYS A 111 -15.13 1.06 38.29
CA LYS A 111 -16.24 0.60 39.13
C LYS A 111 -17.57 1.32 38.88
N PHE A 112 -17.87 1.66 37.61
CA PHE A 112 -19.16 2.25 37.22
C PHE A 112 -20.30 1.21 37.12
N GLY A 113 -20.05 -0.05 37.48
CA GLY A 113 -21.06 -1.12 37.44
C GLY A 113 -21.15 -1.79 36.06
N ASN A 114 -22.32 -2.33 35.75
CA ASN A 114 -22.59 -3.01 34.49
C ASN A 114 -22.44 -2.01 33.30
N PRO A 115 -21.60 -2.29 32.29
CA PRO A 115 -21.41 -1.40 31.15
C PRO A 115 -22.69 -1.03 30.39
N HIS A 116 -23.64 -1.96 30.28
CA HIS A 116 -24.89 -1.74 29.57
C HIS A 116 -25.85 -0.86 30.37
N GLU A 117 -26.04 -1.13 31.67
CA GLU A 117 -26.84 -0.28 32.57
C GLU A 117 -26.26 1.14 32.62
N CYS A 118 -24.92 1.27 32.60
CA CYS A 118 -24.24 2.56 32.56
C CYS A 118 -24.54 3.37 31.28
N LEU A 119 -24.78 2.69 30.14
CA LEU A 119 -25.27 3.34 28.92
C LEU A 119 -26.74 3.77 29.06
N GLN A 120 -27.59 2.96 29.69
CA GLN A 120 -28.99 3.32 29.92
C GLN A 120 -29.14 4.53 30.86
N SER A 121 -28.29 4.65 31.88
CA SER A 121 -28.27 5.77 32.83
C SER A 121 -27.21 6.82 32.50
N ILE A 122 -26.90 7.03 31.22
CA ILE A 122 -25.76 7.87 30.81
C ILE A 122 -25.97 9.34 31.18
N SER A 123 -24.90 10.01 31.59
CA SER A 123 -24.90 11.44 31.88
C SER A 123 -23.70 12.16 31.25
N VAL A 124 -23.77 13.48 31.13
CA VAL A 124 -22.63 14.31 30.67
C VAL A 124 -21.39 14.04 31.52
N GLY A 125 -21.57 13.82 32.83
CA GLY A 125 -20.49 13.54 33.76
C GLY A 125 -19.76 12.25 33.42
N ILE A 126 -20.50 11.15 33.25
CA ILE A 126 -19.93 9.84 32.89
C ILE A 126 -19.24 9.91 31.53
N LEU A 127 -19.88 10.54 30.54
CA LEU A 127 -19.29 10.72 29.20
C LEU A 127 -18.00 11.54 29.26
N SER A 128 -17.99 12.63 30.03
CA SER A 128 -16.79 13.45 30.22
C SER A 128 -15.68 12.61 30.83
N SER A 129 -15.97 11.83 31.87
CA SER A 129 -15.01 10.92 32.50
C SER A 129 -14.49 9.86 31.54
N PHE A 130 -15.35 9.26 30.70
CA PHE A 130 -14.94 8.28 29.70
C PHE A 130 -13.99 8.89 28.66
N PHE A 131 -14.30 10.05 28.11
CA PHE A 131 -13.44 10.68 27.11
C PHE A 131 -12.13 11.20 27.69
N THR A 132 -12.11 11.71 28.93
CA THR A 132 -10.87 12.00 29.65
C THR A 132 -10.03 10.73 29.84
N TRP A 133 -10.64 9.66 30.35
CA TRP A 133 -9.95 8.38 30.54
C TRP A 133 -9.41 7.82 29.21
N ARG A 134 -10.17 7.96 28.11
CA ARG A 134 -9.76 7.50 26.78
C ARG A 134 -8.56 8.28 26.24
N LEU A 135 -8.45 9.56 26.57
CA LEU A 135 -7.30 10.42 26.23
C LEU A 135 -6.06 10.04 27.06
N ASP A 136 -6.25 9.63 28.31
CA ASP A 136 -5.17 9.21 29.22
C ASP A 136 -4.68 7.77 28.98
N LEU A 137 -5.43 6.98 28.21
CA LEU A 137 -5.12 5.58 27.95
C LEU A 137 -3.82 5.42 27.12
N LYS A 138 -2.79 4.84 27.74
CA LYS A 138 -1.46 4.62 27.15
C LYS A 138 -1.22 3.17 26.71
N THR A 139 -2.02 2.23 27.18
CA THR A 139 -1.89 0.79 26.92
C THR A 139 -3.26 0.18 26.59
N GLY A 140 -3.29 -0.69 25.60
CA GLY A 140 -4.47 -1.41 25.10
C GLY A 140 -4.40 -2.89 25.47
N LYS A 141 -5.02 -3.74 24.64
CA LYS A 141 -5.04 -5.20 24.82
C LYS A 141 -3.61 -5.77 24.87
N ASP A 142 -3.38 -6.77 25.73
CA ASP A 142 -2.08 -7.44 25.95
C ASP A 142 -0.92 -6.50 26.34
N ASP A 143 -1.18 -5.42 27.09
CA ASP A 143 -0.20 -4.39 27.45
C ASP A 143 0.48 -3.71 26.23
N ARG A 144 -0.13 -3.80 25.04
CA ARG A 144 0.36 -3.12 23.85
C ARG A 144 0.19 -1.62 24.02
N LYS A 145 1.23 -0.84 23.68
CA LYS A 145 1.18 0.61 23.75
C LYS A 145 0.20 1.14 22.70
N MET A 146 -0.80 1.92 23.11
CA MET A 146 -1.75 2.53 22.18
C MET A 146 -1.22 3.86 21.63
N LYS A 147 -1.59 4.15 20.38
CA LYS A 147 -1.41 5.47 19.79
C LYS A 147 -2.48 6.38 20.35
N GLY A 148 -2.11 7.27 21.28
CA GLY A 148 -3.04 8.24 21.87
C GLY A 148 -3.68 9.14 20.80
N ILE A 149 -4.83 9.72 21.14
CA ILE A 149 -5.51 10.70 20.28
C ILE A 149 -4.71 12.00 20.32
N LYS A 150 -4.30 12.49 19.16
CA LYS A 150 -3.46 13.71 19.04
C LYS A 150 -4.18 14.89 18.40
N THR A 151 -5.37 14.68 17.85
CA THR A 151 -6.11 15.70 17.11
C THR A 151 -7.56 15.80 17.57
N SER A 152 -8.10 17.01 17.49
CA SER A 152 -9.50 17.28 17.79
C SER A 152 -10.45 16.53 16.83
N SER A 153 -10.06 16.35 15.57
CA SER A 153 -10.84 15.58 14.59
C SER A 153 -10.98 14.11 14.97
N ALA A 154 -9.89 13.46 15.41
CA ALA A 154 -9.93 12.05 15.83
C ALA A 154 -10.76 11.85 17.11
N LEU A 155 -10.72 12.82 18.03
CA LEU A 155 -11.62 12.86 19.18
C LEU A 155 -13.09 12.97 18.73
N GLY A 156 -13.37 13.85 17.77
CA GLY A 156 -14.69 14.00 17.17
C GLY A 156 -15.18 12.72 16.47
N THR A 157 -14.31 12.01 15.76
CA THR A 157 -14.64 10.70 15.15
C THR A 157 -14.95 9.67 16.23
N THR A 158 -14.16 9.61 17.30
CA THR A 158 -14.42 8.70 18.44
C THR A 158 -15.80 8.99 19.05
N TRP A 159 -16.18 10.26 19.17
CA TRP A 159 -17.53 10.65 19.60
C TRP A 159 -18.63 10.19 18.64
N LYS A 160 -18.44 10.36 17.33
CA LYS A 160 -19.40 9.87 16.33
C LYS A 160 -19.64 8.36 16.47
N VAL A 161 -18.55 7.59 16.57
CA VAL A 161 -18.61 6.13 16.75
C VAL A 161 -19.27 5.76 18.07
N PHE A 162 -18.94 6.46 19.15
CA PHE A 162 -19.57 6.22 20.45
C PHE A 162 -21.10 6.39 20.39
N ARG A 163 -21.61 7.40 19.68
CA ARG A 163 -23.07 7.58 19.52
C ARG A 163 -23.73 6.40 18.81
N LEU A 164 -23.05 5.80 17.82
CA LEU A 164 -23.52 4.60 17.14
C LEU A 164 -23.46 3.37 18.07
N VAL A 165 -22.42 3.25 18.91
CA VAL A 165 -22.36 2.19 19.95
C VAL A 165 -23.50 2.36 20.95
N TYR A 166 -23.78 3.59 21.38
CA TYR A 166 -24.90 3.90 22.27
C TYR A 166 -26.23 3.52 21.63
N GLU A 167 -26.48 3.91 20.39
CA GLU A 167 -27.71 3.60 19.66
C GLU A 167 -27.88 2.09 19.48
N ARG A 168 -26.82 1.37 19.08
CA ARG A 168 -26.80 -0.09 18.97
C ARG A 168 -27.11 -0.79 20.31
N ALA A 169 -26.64 -0.24 21.42
CA ALA A 169 -26.82 -0.84 22.74
C ALA A 169 -28.19 -0.51 23.37
N VAL A 170 -28.67 0.72 23.23
CA VAL A 170 -29.87 1.21 23.91
C VAL A 170 -31.12 1.15 23.00
N GLY A 171 -30.94 1.01 21.69
CA GLY A 171 -32.01 1.03 20.70
C GLY A 171 -32.56 2.44 20.40
N ALA A 172 -31.92 3.49 20.93
CA ALA A 172 -32.37 4.88 20.76
C ALA A 172 -31.20 5.84 20.56
N LYS A 173 -31.44 6.91 19.80
CA LYS A 173 -30.46 7.99 19.64
C LYS A 173 -30.25 8.75 20.93
N LEU A 174 -29.01 9.20 21.13
CA LEU A 174 -28.62 9.99 22.28
C LEU A 174 -29.34 11.35 22.27
N ASP A 175 -29.82 11.80 23.43
CA ASP A 175 -30.59 13.05 23.58
C ASP A 175 -29.89 14.25 22.88
N PRO A 176 -30.60 15.03 22.04
CA PRO A 176 -30.01 16.15 21.32
C PRO A 176 -29.36 17.21 22.22
N LYS A 177 -29.90 17.46 23.43
CA LYS A 177 -29.31 18.42 24.38
C LYS A 177 -27.99 17.89 24.94
N MET A 178 -27.95 16.61 25.33
CA MET A 178 -26.73 15.90 25.73
C MET A 178 -25.67 15.93 24.62
N ASN A 179 -26.05 15.67 23.36
CA ASN A 179 -25.14 15.71 22.22
C ASN A 179 -24.50 17.11 22.04
N ARG A 180 -25.30 18.18 22.17
CA ARG A 180 -24.78 19.56 22.15
C ARG A 180 -23.85 19.87 23.33
N GLN A 181 -24.17 19.37 24.53
CA GLN A 181 -23.31 19.52 25.71
C GLN A 181 -21.97 18.81 25.50
N MET A 182 -21.98 17.60 24.92
CA MET A 182 -20.75 16.86 24.62
C MET A 182 -19.86 17.59 23.61
N HIS A 183 -20.39 18.26 22.59
CA HIS A 183 -19.56 19.10 21.73
C HIS A 183 -18.84 20.24 22.48
N ARG A 184 -19.37 20.73 23.60
CA ARG A 184 -18.66 21.67 24.48
C ARG A 184 -17.57 20.96 25.29
N VAL A 185 -17.88 19.79 25.85
CA VAL A 185 -16.92 18.94 26.58
C VAL A 185 -15.74 18.57 25.69
N LEU A 186 -15.97 18.05 24.48
CA LEU A 186 -14.90 17.63 23.57
C LEU A 186 -14.01 18.80 23.15
N ARG A 187 -14.56 20.01 23.00
CA ARG A 187 -13.75 21.23 22.76
C ARG A 187 -12.89 21.60 23.97
N LYS A 188 -13.44 21.47 25.18
CA LYS A 188 -12.70 21.67 26.42
C LYS A 188 -11.58 20.63 26.55
N LEU A 189 -11.88 19.34 26.38
CA LEU A 189 -10.89 18.27 26.42
C LEU A 189 -9.80 18.43 25.35
N ALA A 190 -10.17 18.88 24.15
CA ALA A 190 -9.20 19.16 23.11
C ALA A 190 -8.22 20.28 23.53
N LYS A 191 -8.69 21.29 24.27
CA LYS A 191 -7.84 22.34 24.83
C LYS A 191 -7.00 21.83 26.02
N ASP A 192 -7.63 21.12 26.95
CA ASP A 192 -6.97 20.65 28.18
C ASP A 192 -5.86 19.62 27.90
N HIS A 193 -5.96 18.87 26.79
CA HIS A 193 -4.96 17.88 26.36
C HIS A 193 -4.10 18.36 25.17
N ASP A 194 -4.12 19.66 24.83
CA ASP A 194 -3.34 20.27 23.74
C ASP A 194 -3.48 19.52 22.38
N LEU A 195 -4.70 19.08 22.07
CA LEU A 195 -4.97 18.37 20.82
C LEU A 195 -4.89 19.33 19.64
N SER A 196 -4.19 18.90 18.58
CA SER A 196 -4.09 19.70 17.36
C SER A 196 -5.45 19.88 16.69
N THR A 197 -5.80 21.13 16.38
CA THR A 197 -6.96 21.51 15.55
C THR A 197 -6.58 21.71 14.09
N LYS A 198 -5.29 21.64 13.75
CA LYS A 198 -4.81 21.78 12.38
C LYS A 198 -5.33 20.61 11.56
N LYS A 199 -6.09 20.91 10.50
CA LYS A 199 -6.47 19.92 9.49
C LYS A 199 -5.23 19.53 8.70
N ARG A 200 -5.17 18.26 8.28
CA ARG A 200 -4.18 17.81 7.29
C ARG A 200 -4.39 18.61 6.00
N GLU A 201 -3.30 19.09 5.41
CA GLU A 201 -3.37 19.73 4.11
C GLU A 201 -3.80 18.72 3.03
N ASN A 202 -4.87 19.06 2.29
CA ASN A 202 -5.41 18.24 1.22
C ASN A 202 -4.70 18.53 -0.11
N ARG A 203 -3.37 18.42 -0.12
CA ARG A 203 -2.55 18.66 -1.31
C ARG A 203 -2.90 17.67 -2.42
N CYS A 204 -3.16 18.21 -3.60
CA CYS A 204 -3.43 17.45 -4.81
C CYS A 204 -2.13 16.87 -5.37
N MET A 205 -2.17 15.62 -5.81
CA MET A 205 -1.13 15.04 -6.66
C MET A 205 -1.52 15.33 -8.11
N THR A 206 -0.87 16.31 -8.74
CA THR A 206 -1.15 16.67 -10.14
C THR A 206 -0.71 15.54 -11.08
N ILE A 207 -1.03 15.67 -12.37
CA ILE A 207 -0.61 14.69 -13.37
C ILE A 207 0.92 14.60 -13.48
N ASP A 208 1.63 15.73 -13.32
CA ASP A 208 3.10 15.77 -13.31
C ASP A 208 3.65 15.10 -12.05
N ASP A 209 3.06 15.36 -10.88
CA ASP A 209 3.43 14.69 -9.63
C ASP A 209 3.19 13.16 -9.73
N LEU A 210 2.13 12.74 -10.42
CA LEU A 210 1.82 11.32 -10.66
C LEU A 210 2.85 10.69 -11.60
N LYS A 211 3.23 11.40 -12.67
CA LYS A 211 4.29 10.96 -13.59
C LYS A 211 5.61 10.74 -12.85
N GLU A 212 6.05 11.69 -12.03
CA GLU A 212 7.26 11.56 -11.20
C GLU A 212 7.16 10.39 -10.19
N GLN A 213 5.98 10.21 -9.59
CA GLN A 213 5.70 9.11 -8.67
C GLN A 213 5.82 7.76 -9.38
N ILE A 214 5.26 7.62 -10.58
CA ILE A 214 5.32 6.37 -11.35
C ILE A 214 6.75 6.12 -11.83
N GLU A 215 7.41 7.12 -12.41
CA GLU A 215 8.80 7.02 -12.86
C GLU A 215 9.72 6.56 -11.72
N THR A 216 9.57 7.14 -10.52
CA THR A 216 10.33 6.69 -9.34
C THR A 216 9.93 5.29 -8.90
N THR A 217 8.63 4.95 -8.94
CA THR A 217 8.14 3.62 -8.60
C THR A 217 8.73 2.55 -9.50
N VAL A 218 8.87 2.78 -10.81
CA VAL A 218 9.43 1.79 -11.74
C VAL A 218 10.96 1.74 -11.69
N SER A 219 11.63 2.88 -11.49
CA SER A 219 13.09 3.01 -11.63
C SER A 219 13.88 2.73 -10.35
N THR A 220 13.28 2.92 -9.16
CA THR A 220 14.03 2.88 -7.90
C THR A 220 14.43 1.46 -7.48
N THR A 221 15.66 1.29 -6.99
CA THR A 221 16.12 0.08 -6.27
C THR A 221 16.10 0.27 -4.74
N ARG A 222 15.72 1.46 -4.27
CA ARG A 222 15.61 1.83 -2.83
C ARG A 222 14.36 1.30 -2.14
N LYS A 223 13.45 0.68 -2.88
CA LYS A 223 12.26 -0.03 -2.40
C LYS A 223 12.07 -1.28 -3.24
N SER A 224 12.07 -2.45 -2.60
CA SER A 224 11.65 -3.71 -3.21
C SER A 224 10.16 -3.96 -2.95
N PHE A 225 9.45 -4.51 -3.92
CA PHE A 225 8.06 -4.99 -3.83
C PHE A 225 7.98 -6.51 -3.73
N ASP A 226 9.12 -7.18 -3.46
CA ASP A 226 9.32 -8.63 -3.42
C ASP A 226 9.18 -9.32 -4.79
N LEU A 227 8.10 -9.06 -5.51
CA LEU A 227 7.79 -9.56 -6.85
C LEU A 227 7.48 -8.38 -7.79
N GLY A 228 8.04 -8.41 -9.00
CA GLY A 228 7.91 -7.34 -10.00
C GLY A 228 6.44 -7.05 -10.35
N GLU A 229 5.59 -8.07 -10.35
CA GLU A 229 4.15 -7.89 -10.57
C GLU A 229 3.51 -6.96 -9.52
N LEU A 230 3.95 -7.00 -8.26
CA LEU A 230 3.42 -6.10 -7.23
C LEU A 230 3.82 -4.64 -7.49
N ARG A 231 4.98 -4.39 -8.10
CA ARG A 231 5.39 -3.05 -8.54
C ARG A 231 4.51 -2.56 -9.70
N ILE A 232 4.24 -3.42 -10.67
CA ILE A 232 3.33 -3.14 -11.80
C ILE A 232 1.91 -2.85 -11.29
N LEU A 233 1.40 -3.68 -10.38
CA LEU A 233 0.09 -3.49 -9.75
C LEU A 233 0.02 -2.20 -8.92
N ALA A 234 1.11 -1.80 -8.24
CA ALA A 234 1.16 -0.53 -7.53
C ALA A 234 1.04 0.68 -8.48
N VAL A 235 1.63 0.60 -9.67
CA VAL A 235 1.48 1.64 -10.71
C VAL A 235 0.07 1.62 -11.31
N LEU A 236 -0.42 0.44 -11.72
CA LEU A 236 -1.77 0.29 -12.28
C LEU A 236 -2.84 0.80 -11.29
N PHE A 237 -2.67 0.53 -10.00
CA PHE A 237 -3.54 1.05 -8.94
C PHE A 237 -3.64 2.57 -8.96
N LEU A 238 -2.50 3.28 -9.06
CA LEU A 238 -2.48 4.74 -9.12
C LEU A 238 -3.12 5.25 -10.43
N LEU A 239 -2.87 4.57 -11.55
CA LEU A 239 -3.40 4.94 -12.87
C LEU A 239 -4.92 4.76 -12.99
N LEU A 240 -5.51 3.77 -12.31
CA LEU A 240 -6.98 3.62 -12.24
C LEU A 240 -7.61 4.56 -11.20
N LEU A 241 -6.91 4.83 -10.10
CA LEU A 241 -7.39 5.73 -9.04
C LEU A 241 -7.43 7.20 -9.49
N ALA A 242 -6.47 7.63 -10.30
CA ALA A 242 -6.32 9.01 -10.75
C ALA A 242 -7.55 9.56 -11.51
N PRO A 243 -8.06 8.90 -12.58
CA PRO A 243 -9.25 9.38 -13.29
C PRO A 243 -10.54 9.13 -12.51
N ALA A 244 -10.64 8.03 -11.77
CA ALA A 244 -11.88 7.70 -11.04
C ALA A 244 -12.11 8.60 -9.83
N GLY A 245 -11.04 9.09 -9.19
CA GLY A 245 -11.14 9.75 -7.89
C GLY A 245 -11.81 8.86 -6.83
N ALA A 246 -11.88 7.55 -7.03
CA ALA A 246 -12.62 6.63 -6.19
C ALA A 246 -12.01 6.49 -4.78
N ARG A 247 -12.72 5.84 -3.87
CA ARG A 247 -12.12 5.44 -2.59
C ARG A 247 -11.03 4.39 -2.89
N PRO A 248 -9.82 4.48 -2.29
CA PRO A 248 -8.72 3.55 -2.56
C PRO A 248 -9.12 2.07 -2.49
N LEU A 249 -9.95 1.71 -1.51
CA LEU A 249 -10.40 0.34 -1.31
C LEU A 249 -11.32 -0.17 -2.43
N ALA A 250 -12.08 0.71 -3.09
CA ALA A 250 -12.93 0.33 -4.21
C ALA A 250 -12.09 -0.12 -5.44
N ILE A 251 -10.96 0.56 -5.69
CA ILE A 251 -10.01 0.15 -6.73
C ILE A 251 -9.30 -1.15 -6.36
N LEU A 252 -8.84 -1.30 -5.11
CA LEU A 252 -8.16 -2.53 -4.66
C LEU A 252 -9.04 -3.78 -4.70
N ARG A 253 -10.37 -3.62 -4.69
CA ARG A 253 -11.35 -4.71 -4.72
C ARG A 253 -11.80 -5.08 -6.12
N LEU A 254 -11.35 -4.39 -7.17
CA LEU A 254 -11.63 -4.77 -8.55
C LEU A 254 -11.22 -6.22 -8.80
N ARG A 255 -12.11 -6.99 -9.40
CA ARG A 255 -11.88 -8.33 -9.94
C ARG A 255 -11.77 -8.28 -11.46
N PHE A 256 -11.40 -9.40 -12.08
CA PHE A 256 -11.32 -9.45 -13.55
C PHE A 256 -12.68 -9.17 -14.21
N ARG A 257 -13.81 -9.64 -13.63
CA ARG A 257 -15.15 -9.34 -14.18
C ARG A 257 -15.51 -7.85 -14.18
N ASP A 258 -14.90 -7.09 -13.28
CA ASP A 258 -15.14 -5.65 -13.12
C ASP A 258 -14.34 -4.84 -14.17
N ILE A 259 -13.55 -5.51 -15.02
CA ILE A 259 -12.75 -4.93 -16.10
C ILE A 259 -13.30 -5.38 -17.46
N ARG A 260 -13.48 -4.43 -18.38
CA ARG A 260 -13.73 -4.71 -19.79
C ARG A 260 -12.69 -3.99 -20.64
N VAL A 261 -12.19 -4.69 -21.66
CA VAL A 261 -11.31 -4.13 -22.67
C VAL A 261 -12.05 -4.22 -24.01
N VAL A 262 -12.11 -3.09 -24.69
CA VAL A 262 -12.87 -2.95 -25.93
C VAL A 262 -12.01 -2.23 -26.96
N LEU A 263 -11.99 -2.72 -28.19
CA LEU A 263 -11.44 -2.00 -29.33
C LEU A 263 -12.59 -1.19 -29.96
N ALA A 264 -12.48 0.13 -30.03
CA ALA A 264 -13.55 1.00 -30.51
C ALA A 264 -13.13 1.80 -31.74
N ARG A 265 -14.06 2.00 -32.68
CA ARG A 265 -13.87 2.89 -33.82
C ARG A 265 -13.79 4.33 -33.33
N ASP A 266 -12.80 5.07 -33.83
CA ASP A 266 -12.72 6.50 -33.58
C ASP A 266 -13.84 7.22 -34.37
N PRO A 267 -14.79 7.91 -33.71
CA PRO A 267 -15.84 8.64 -34.41
C PRO A 267 -15.29 9.75 -35.31
N GLU A 268 -14.05 10.20 -35.09
CA GLU A 268 -13.38 11.22 -35.91
C GLU A 268 -12.60 10.64 -37.10
N GLY A 269 -12.70 9.33 -37.35
CA GLY A 269 -12.06 8.66 -38.50
C GLY A 269 -10.58 8.31 -38.29
N GLY A 270 -10.08 8.38 -37.05
CA GLY A 270 -8.76 7.90 -36.66
C GLY A 270 -8.65 6.37 -36.54
N PRO A 271 -7.47 5.85 -36.15
CA PRO A 271 -7.29 4.43 -35.89
C PRO A 271 -8.18 3.95 -34.73
N HIS A 272 -8.49 2.65 -34.70
CA HIS A 272 -9.20 2.06 -33.57
C HIS A 272 -8.45 2.32 -32.26
N LYS A 273 -9.19 2.66 -31.21
CA LYS A 273 -8.64 2.93 -29.87
C LYS A 273 -9.04 1.83 -28.92
N LEU A 274 -8.11 1.41 -28.07
CA LEU A 274 -8.47 0.58 -26.93
C LEU A 274 -9.19 1.45 -25.88
N LEU A 275 -10.25 0.90 -25.30
CA LEU A 275 -10.97 1.45 -24.16
C LEU A 275 -10.82 0.48 -22.99
N ILE A 276 -10.37 1.01 -21.85
CA ILE A 276 -10.52 0.33 -20.57
C ILE A 276 -11.80 0.83 -19.92
N GLN A 277 -12.70 -0.09 -19.62
CA GLN A 277 -13.87 0.17 -18.79
C GLN A 277 -13.71 -0.57 -17.47
N PHE A 278 -13.86 0.12 -16.35
CA PHE A 278 -13.85 -0.53 -15.05
C PHE A 278 -14.96 -0.03 -14.14
N THR A 279 -15.55 -0.97 -13.40
CA THR A 279 -16.73 -0.73 -12.57
C THR A 279 -16.36 -1.03 -11.12
N PRO A 280 -15.88 -0.04 -10.34
CA PRO A 280 -15.54 -0.26 -8.95
C PRO A 280 -16.83 -0.49 -8.13
N GLU A 281 -17.08 -1.75 -7.75
CA GLU A 281 -18.22 -2.09 -6.90
C GLU A 281 -18.08 -1.41 -5.53
N PHE A 282 -19.13 -0.71 -5.12
CA PHE A 282 -19.10 0.08 -3.91
C PHE A 282 -19.19 -0.80 -2.66
N THR A 283 -18.42 -0.45 -1.63
CA THR A 283 -18.25 -1.30 -0.43
C THR A 283 -19.24 -1.00 0.69
N LYS A 284 -20.03 0.07 0.59
CA LYS A 284 -21.13 0.35 1.52
C LYS A 284 -22.44 -0.14 0.91
N THR A 285 -22.65 -1.45 0.95
CA THR A 285 -23.89 -2.10 0.50
C THR A 285 -25.01 -2.04 1.56
N TYR A 286 -24.66 -1.68 2.79
CA TYR A 286 -25.57 -1.69 3.94
C TYR A 286 -26.61 -0.54 3.95
N LEU A 287 -26.41 0.51 3.14
CA LEU A 287 -27.38 1.59 2.94
C LEU A 287 -28.23 1.38 1.68
N GLY A 288 -28.28 0.14 1.18
CA GLY A 288 -28.85 -0.21 -0.12
C GLY A 288 -27.79 -0.36 -1.21
N THR A 289 -28.18 -1.03 -2.29
CA THR A 289 -27.37 -1.16 -3.50
C THR A 289 -27.29 0.19 -4.21
N LYS A 290 -26.10 0.79 -4.29
CA LYS A 290 -25.87 1.94 -5.16
C LYS A 290 -25.67 1.46 -6.59
N ASP A 291 -26.14 2.25 -7.55
CA ASP A 291 -25.90 1.98 -8.96
C ASP A 291 -24.39 1.95 -9.26
N ALA A 292 -23.98 0.89 -9.93
CA ALA A 292 -22.59 0.69 -10.30
C ALA A 292 -22.23 1.68 -11.42
N LYS A 293 -21.28 2.57 -11.14
CA LYS A 293 -20.74 3.49 -12.15
C LYS A 293 -19.53 2.87 -12.85
N THR A 294 -19.45 3.08 -14.16
CA THR A 294 -18.35 2.58 -14.98
C THR A 294 -17.52 3.75 -15.47
N PHE A 295 -16.20 3.65 -15.29
CA PHE A 295 -15.25 4.62 -15.82
C PHE A 295 -14.68 4.08 -17.12
N THR A 296 -14.78 4.87 -18.19
CA THR A 296 -14.20 4.56 -19.49
C THR A 296 -12.96 5.44 -19.69
N VAL A 297 -11.82 4.81 -19.93
CA VAL A 297 -10.55 5.48 -20.20
C VAL A 297 -10.10 5.11 -21.61
N PRO A 298 -10.07 6.06 -22.55
CA PRO A 298 -9.58 5.82 -23.90
C PRO A 298 -8.05 5.77 -23.93
N GLU A 299 -7.51 5.02 -24.88
CA GLU A 299 -6.08 4.94 -25.13
C GLU A 299 -5.53 6.28 -25.63
N THR A 300 -4.54 6.82 -24.90
CA THR A 300 -3.80 8.00 -25.32
C THR A 300 -2.69 7.60 -26.29
N MET A 301 -2.95 7.76 -27.58
CA MET A 301 -1.96 7.52 -28.63
C MET A 301 -0.94 8.66 -28.71
N PHE A 302 0.28 8.34 -29.13
CA PHE A 302 1.36 9.31 -29.36
C PHE A 302 1.81 10.17 -28.16
N ASP A 303 1.51 9.76 -26.92
CA ASP A 303 2.00 10.44 -25.72
C ASP A 303 3.54 10.43 -25.66
N LEU A 304 4.16 11.51 -25.18
CA LEU A 304 5.62 11.66 -25.06
C LEU A 304 6.27 10.53 -24.26
N THR A 305 5.56 10.00 -23.27
CA THR A 305 6.02 8.89 -22.42
C THR A 305 4.88 7.93 -22.14
N LEU A 306 5.14 6.64 -22.01
CA LEU A 306 4.11 5.66 -21.65
C LEU A 306 3.93 5.48 -20.13
N LEU A 307 4.58 6.34 -19.32
CA LEU A 307 4.48 6.34 -17.85
C LEU A 307 3.04 6.47 -17.34
N LEU A 308 2.19 7.17 -18.08
CA LEU A 308 0.79 7.42 -17.71
C LEU A 308 -0.21 6.53 -18.47
N SER A 309 0.24 5.45 -19.12
CA SER A 309 -0.63 4.57 -19.92
C SER A 309 -1.28 3.47 -19.08
N PRO A 310 -2.54 3.61 -18.59
CA PRO A 310 -3.22 2.50 -17.91
C PRO A 310 -3.37 1.27 -18.82
N HIS A 311 -3.46 1.48 -20.13
CA HIS A 311 -3.58 0.44 -21.16
C HIS A 311 -2.40 -0.52 -21.13
N ALA A 312 -1.17 -0.01 -21.23
CA ALA A 312 0.01 -0.87 -21.23
C ALA A 312 0.15 -1.66 -19.91
N PHE A 313 -0.09 -1.01 -18.77
CA PHE A 313 -0.01 -1.66 -17.46
C PHE A 313 -1.09 -2.72 -17.26
N LEU A 314 -2.35 -2.44 -17.63
CA LEU A 314 -3.44 -3.40 -17.51
C LEU A 314 -3.27 -4.56 -18.48
N LEU A 315 -3.01 -4.30 -19.76
CA LEU A 315 -2.80 -5.34 -20.78
C LEU A 315 -1.62 -6.23 -20.43
N GLY A 316 -0.52 -5.67 -19.90
CA GLY A 316 0.61 -6.46 -19.40
C GLY A 316 0.21 -7.44 -18.29
N VAL A 317 -0.67 -7.03 -17.37
CA VAL A 317 -1.23 -7.94 -16.35
C VAL A 317 -2.16 -8.98 -17.00
N LEU A 318 -3.04 -8.59 -17.91
CA LEU A 318 -3.98 -9.50 -18.59
C LEU A 318 -3.25 -10.58 -19.41
N PHE A 319 -2.24 -10.20 -20.20
CA PHE A 319 -1.40 -11.15 -20.95
C PHE A 319 -0.58 -12.05 -20.02
N ARG A 320 -0.03 -11.50 -18.92
CA ARG A 320 0.71 -12.28 -17.93
C ARG A 320 -0.14 -13.41 -17.33
N HIS A 321 -1.43 -13.19 -17.14
CA HIS A 321 -2.38 -14.17 -16.59
C HIS A 321 -3.14 -14.96 -17.66
N ARG A 322 -2.89 -14.72 -18.96
CA ARG A 322 -3.68 -15.29 -20.07
C ARG A 322 -5.18 -15.12 -19.82
N ALA A 323 -5.55 -13.88 -19.50
CA ALA A 323 -6.89 -13.55 -19.03
C ALA A 323 -7.93 -13.47 -20.15
N PHE A 324 -7.52 -13.29 -21.41
CA PHE A 324 -8.43 -13.27 -22.55
C PHE A 324 -9.04 -14.65 -22.82
N ARG A 325 -10.33 -14.66 -23.14
CA ARG A 325 -11.06 -15.89 -23.49
C ARG A 325 -10.66 -16.43 -24.86
N ALA A 326 -10.30 -15.52 -25.78
CA ALA A 326 -9.70 -15.90 -27.04
C ALA A 326 -8.32 -16.53 -26.80
N SER A 327 -8.24 -17.86 -26.85
CA SER A 327 -7.03 -18.63 -26.52
C SER A 327 -5.83 -18.30 -27.40
N ASN A 328 -6.06 -17.81 -28.60
CA ASN A 328 -5.03 -17.40 -29.55
C ASN A 328 -4.51 -15.97 -29.31
N LEU A 329 -5.19 -15.15 -28.50
CA LEU A 329 -4.74 -13.79 -28.15
C LEU A 329 -3.76 -13.87 -26.98
N VAL A 330 -2.50 -14.14 -27.30
CA VAL A 330 -1.41 -14.42 -26.36
C VAL A 330 -0.35 -13.33 -26.30
N SER A 331 -0.32 -12.40 -27.26
CA SER A 331 0.64 -11.29 -27.28
C SER A 331 0.01 -9.96 -27.71
N ALA A 332 0.68 -8.86 -27.35
CA ALA A 332 0.25 -7.51 -27.67
C ALA A 332 0.19 -7.24 -29.18
N LEU A 333 1.16 -7.75 -29.94
CA LEU A 333 1.25 -7.62 -31.40
C LEU A 333 -0.02 -8.11 -32.13
N GLN A 334 -0.74 -9.05 -31.55
CA GLN A 334 -1.95 -9.58 -32.15
C GLN A 334 -3.12 -8.58 -32.08
N LEU A 335 -3.07 -7.60 -31.18
CA LEU A 335 -4.09 -6.56 -31.06
C LEU A 335 -4.14 -5.68 -32.32
N ASP A 336 -3.00 -5.45 -32.96
CA ASP A 336 -2.91 -4.63 -34.19
C ASP A 336 -3.58 -5.28 -35.40
N ASN A 337 -3.75 -6.61 -35.35
CA ASN A 337 -4.37 -7.38 -36.42
C ASN A 337 -5.87 -7.57 -36.21
N LEU A 338 -6.44 -7.00 -35.15
CA LEU A 338 -7.88 -7.04 -34.88
C LEU A 338 -8.57 -5.90 -35.61
N ASP A 339 -9.69 -6.22 -36.25
CA ASP A 339 -10.58 -5.23 -36.85
C ASP A 339 -11.99 -5.41 -36.29
N ILE A 340 -12.76 -4.34 -36.35
CA ILE A 340 -14.16 -4.31 -35.91
C ILE A 340 -15.00 -4.66 -37.15
N HIS A 341 -16.09 -5.42 -36.97
CA HIS A 341 -17.00 -5.71 -38.08
C HIS A 341 -17.55 -4.40 -38.68
N PRO A 342 -17.74 -4.26 -40.01
CA PRO A 342 -18.18 -3.01 -40.64
C PRO A 342 -19.47 -2.41 -40.04
N ASP A 343 -20.41 -3.27 -39.62
CA ASP A 343 -21.68 -2.86 -39.02
C ASP A 343 -21.60 -2.57 -37.50
N GLU A 344 -20.43 -2.78 -36.89
CA GLU A 344 -20.21 -2.60 -35.46
C GLU A 344 -19.34 -1.38 -35.16
N ARG A 345 -19.54 -0.79 -33.98
CA ARG A 345 -18.74 0.34 -33.48
C ARG A 345 -17.60 -0.09 -32.57
N GLU A 346 -17.70 -1.29 -31.99
CA GLU A 346 -16.77 -1.80 -31.01
C GLU A 346 -16.61 -3.32 -31.13
N LEU A 347 -15.40 -3.82 -30.90
CA LEU A 347 -15.08 -5.23 -30.72
C LEU A 347 -14.69 -5.45 -29.26
N ARG A 348 -15.46 -6.29 -28.55
CA ARG A 348 -15.15 -6.66 -27.17
C ARG A 348 -14.02 -7.69 -27.12
N LEU A 349 -13.10 -7.52 -26.18
CA LEU A 349 -12.04 -8.50 -25.87
C LEU A 349 -12.40 -9.22 -24.56
N PRO A 350 -13.25 -10.26 -24.61
CA PRO A 350 -13.78 -10.89 -23.41
C PRO A 350 -12.68 -11.57 -22.59
N LEU A 351 -12.78 -11.42 -21.27
CA LEU A 351 -11.94 -12.14 -20.31
C LEU A 351 -12.56 -13.52 -20.00
N ARG A 352 -11.75 -14.43 -19.47
CA ARG A 352 -12.18 -15.78 -19.10
C ARG A 352 -13.07 -15.75 -17.86
N ASP A 353 -14.15 -16.53 -17.92
CA ASP A 353 -15.15 -16.59 -16.84
C ASP A 353 -14.58 -17.23 -15.55
N ASP A 354 -13.55 -18.08 -15.64
CA ASP A 354 -12.91 -18.67 -14.46
C ASP A 354 -12.10 -17.68 -13.61
N LEU A 355 -11.90 -16.46 -14.12
CA LEU A 355 -11.23 -15.37 -13.39
C LEU A 355 -12.22 -14.38 -12.78
N ASP A 356 -13.52 -14.53 -12.98
CA ASP A 356 -14.51 -13.50 -12.65
C ASP A 356 -14.46 -13.04 -11.19
N ASP A 357 -14.33 -13.98 -10.25
CA ASP A 357 -14.24 -13.70 -8.82
C ASP A 357 -12.81 -13.49 -8.31
N VAL A 358 -11.81 -13.59 -9.18
CA VAL A 358 -10.40 -13.41 -8.83
C VAL A 358 -10.09 -11.92 -8.71
N PRO A 359 -9.51 -11.44 -7.60
CA PRO A 359 -9.09 -10.05 -7.50
C PRO A 359 -8.03 -9.69 -8.56
N LEU A 360 -8.11 -8.50 -9.13
CA LEU A 360 -7.09 -7.98 -10.03
C LEU A 360 -5.80 -7.66 -9.25
N PHE A 361 -5.95 -6.98 -8.10
CA PHE A 361 -4.86 -6.60 -7.22
C PHE A 361 -4.59 -7.68 -6.17
N ARG A 362 -3.86 -8.74 -6.55
CA ARG A 362 -3.53 -9.85 -5.63
C ARG A 362 -2.21 -9.65 -4.91
N ARG A 363 -2.12 -10.11 -3.67
CA ARG A 363 -0.85 -10.11 -2.94
C ARG A 363 0.06 -11.24 -3.40
N ALA A 364 1.37 -11.09 -3.22
CA ALA A 364 2.30 -12.20 -3.38
C ALA A 364 2.37 -13.04 -2.09
N VAL A 365 2.43 -14.36 -2.24
CA VAL A 365 2.66 -15.33 -1.18
C VAL A 365 4.07 -15.86 -1.32
N LYS A 366 4.79 -15.90 -0.19
CA LYS A 366 6.15 -16.43 -0.13
C LYS A 366 6.12 -17.95 -0.31
N THR A 367 6.95 -18.47 -1.20
CA THR A 367 7.11 -19.91 -1.44
C THR A 367 8.51 -20.35 -1.05
N ALA A 368 8.77 -21.66 -1.06
CA ALA A 368 10.08 -22.22 -0.74
C ALA A 368 11.21 -21.64 -1.58
N THR A 369 10.99 -21.31 -2.84
CA THR A 369 12.02 -20.86 -3.79
C THR A 369 11.90 -19.38 -4.18
N GLY A 370 10.79 -18.71 -3.83
CA GLY A 370 10.54 -17.35 -4.31
C GLY A 370 9.22 -16.78 -3.80
N PHE A 371 8.47 -16.19 -4.72
CA PHE A 371 7.13 -15.65 -4.52
C PHE A 371 6.22 -16.12 -5.65
N LYS A 372 4.93 -16.26 -5.36
CA LYS A 372 3.88 -16.47 -6.36
C LYS A 372 2.70 -15.56 -6.01
N MET A 373 1.91 -15.19 -7.00
CA MET A 373 0.65 -14.48 -6.74
C MET A 373 -0.31 -15.38 -5.95
N SER A 374 -1.02 -14.79 -4.99
CA SER A 374 -2.13 -15.48 -4.31
C SER A 374 -3.22 -15.83 -5.33
N LEU A 375 -3.96 -16.90 -5.07
CA LEU A 375 -5.11 -17.28 -5.92
C LEU A 375 -6.33 -16.39 -5.62
N THR A 376 -6.50 -15.97 -4.37
CA THR A 376 -7.73 -15.30 -3.91
C THR A 376 -7.49 -14.07 -3.04
N GLU A 377 -6.30 -13.90 -2.47
CA GLU A 377 -6.09 -12.84 -1.48
C GLU A 377 -5.66 -11.51 -2.12
N PRO A 378 -6.41 -10.43 -1.90
CA PRO A 378 -6.08 -9.12 -2.47
C PRO A 378 -4.94 -8.43 -1.72
N ILE A 379 -4.32 -7.45 -2.37
CA ILE A 379 -3.45 -6.45 -1.74
C ILE A 379 -4.33 -5.60 -0.82
N THR A 380 -3.93 -5.50 0.46
CA THR A 380 -4.68 -4.67 1.41
C THR A 380 -4.27 -3.20 1.31
N TYR A 381 -5.12 -2.30 1.79
CA TYR A 381 -4.77 -0.88 1.88
C TYR A 381 -3.53 -0.67 2.77
N GLY A 382 -3.42 -1.45 3.85
CA GLY A 382 -2.25 -1.47 4.73
C GLY A 382 -0.93 -1.88 4.05
N MET A 383 -0.97 -2.55 2.89
CA MET A 383 0.22 -2.82 2.06
C MET A 383 0.48 -1.69 1.06
N MET A 384 -0.56 -1.23 0.36
CA MET A 384 -0.45 -0.24 -0.71
C MET A 384 -0.05 1.15 -0.20
N ALA A 385 -0.66 1.62 0.89
CA ALA A 385 -0.43 2.96 1.41
C ALA A 385 1.05 3.19 1.86
N PRO A 386 1.70 2.26 2.60
CA PRO A 386 3.12 2.38 2.91
C PRO A 386 4.03 2.39 1.67
N TRP A 387 3.70 1.64 0.61
CA TRP A 387 4.48 1.65 -0.62
C TRP A 387 4.46 3.04 -1.28
N ILE A 388 3.27 3.60 -1.47
CA ILE A 388 3.08 4.93 -2.08
C ILE A 388 3.77 6.01 -1.25
N LYS A 389 3.62 5.94 0.09
CA LYS A 389 4.30 6.83 1.02
C LYS A 389 5.82 6.74 0.88
N ARG A 390 6.39 5.53 0.83
CA ARG A 390 7.84 5.35 0.72
C ARG A 390 8.39 5.89 -0.59
N ILE A 391 7.68 5.74 -1.70
CA ILE A 391 8.08 6.35 -2.97
C ILE A 391 8.07 7.88 -2.87
N GLY A 392 7.06 8.47 -2.20
CA GLY A 392 7.05 9.90 -1.91
C GLY A 392 8.24 10.37 -1.07
N GLU A 393 8.66 9.58 -0.09
CA GLU A 393 9.89 9.86 0.67
C GLU A 393 11.13 9.79 -0.23
N ILE A 394 11.23 8.81 -1.13
CA ILE A 394 12.36 8.67 -2.08
C ILE A 394 12.45 9.85 -3.04
N LEU A 395 11.30 10.36 -3.51
CA LEU A 395 11.21 11.61 -4.28
C LEU A 395 11.63 12.85 -3.47
N GLY A 396 11.77 12.70 -2.16
CA GLY A 396 12.05 13.79 -1.26
C GLY A 396 10.89 14.77 -1.19
N ARG A 397 9.63 14.29 -1.12
CA ARG A 397 8.46 15.15 -0.90
C ARG A 397 8.43 15.72 0.52
N LEU A 398 7.95 16.95 0.66
CA LEU A 398 7.81 17.61 1.98
C LEU A 398 6.61 17.03 2.72
N TYR A 399 5.51 16.89 2.00
CA TYR A 399 4.26 16.35 2.52
C TYR A 399 4.20 14.84 2.30
N THR A 400 3.53 14.15 3.21
CA THR A 400 3.33 12.69 3.10
C THR A 400 2.46 12.38 1.89
N THR A 401 2.98 11.57 0.95
CA THR A 401 2.19 11.06 -0.17
C THR A 401 1.19 10.02 0.29
N ILE A 402 -0.10 10.26 -0.01
CA ILE A 402 -1.21 9.36 0.31
C ILE A 402 -2.09 9.13 -0.93
N CYS A 403 -2.80 8.00 -0.98
CA CYS A 403 -3.72 7.69 -2.09
C CYS A 403 -4.79 8.78 -2.29
N TYR A 404 -5.27 9.37 -1.18
CA TYR A 404 -6.28 10.43 -1.21
C TYR A 404 -5.82 11.71 -1.93
N SER A 405 -4.51 11.94 -2.10
CA SER A 405 -4.02 13.08 -2.89
C SER A 405 -4.45 13.02 -4.35
N LEU A 406 -4.63 11.82 -4.92
CA LEU A 406 -5.20 11.64 -6.26
C LEU A 406 -6.70 11.93 -6.27
N ARG A 407 -7.44 11.49 -5.24
CA ARG A 407 -8.87 11.80 -5.09
C ARG A 407 -9.12 13.31 -4.90
N TYR A 408 -8.26 14.00 -4.14
CA TYR A 408 -8.29 15.46 -4.07
C TYR A 408 -8.07 16.07 -5.45
N ASN A 409 -7.04 15.62 -6.18
CA ASN A 409 -6.77 16.12 -7.52
C ASN A 409 -7.95 15.91 -8.47
N ALA A 410 -8.47 14.68 -8.57
CA ALA A 410 -9.61 14.34 -9.43
C ALA A 410 -10.82 15.22 -9.13
N GLY A 411 -11.20 15.35 -7.85
CA GLY A 411 -12.32 16.19 -7.47
C GLY A 411 -12.15 17.66 -7.84
N ASN A 412 -10.95 18.21 -7.66
CA ASN A 412 -10.70 19.62 -7.98
C ASN A 412 -10.47 19.87 -9.48
N GLU A 413 -9.99 18.88 -10.27
CA GLU A 413 -9.92 19.02 -11.74
C GLU A 413 -11.31 18.89 -12.37
N LEU A 414 -12.16 17.99 -11.87
CA LEU A 414 -13.56 17.89 -12.31
C LEU A 414 -14.33 19.18 -11.97
N ASP A 415 -14.17 19.71 -10.75
CA ASP A 415 -14.80 20.96 -10.31
C ASP A 415 -14.43 22.17 -11.20
N GLY A 416 -13.18 22.23 -11.67
CA GLY A 416 -12.70 23.31 -12.53
C GLY A 416 -12.85 23.04 -14.02
N SER A 417 -13.42 21.91 -14.44
CA SER A 417 -13.50 21.51 -15.84
C SER A 417 -14.75 22.06 -16.51
N PRO A 418 -14.66 22.62 -17.74
CA PRO A 418 -15.86 22.99 -18.49
C PRO A 418 -16.67 21.77 -18.97
N TYR A 419 -16.11 20.57 -18.88
CA TYR A 419 -16.74 19.32 -19.32
C TYR A 419 -17.42 18.53 -18.20
N ALA A 420 -17.33 18.99 -16.95
CA ALA A 420 -17.92 18.30 -15.82
C ALA A 420 -18.81 19.24 -15.01
N SER A 421 -20.06 18.83 -14.78
CA SER A 421 -20.96 19.50 -13.85
C SER A 421 -20.72 19.05 -12.41
N ASP A 422 -21.27 19.80 -11.46
CA ASP A 422 -21.35 19.40 -10.06
C ASP A 422 -21.92 17.98 -9.88
N ALA A 423 -22.94 17.62 -10.67
CA ALA A 423 -23.55 16.30 -10.66
C ALA A 423 -22.57 15.20 -11.12
N ILE A 424 -21.82 15.44 -12.19
CA ILE A 424 -20.80 14.49 -12.68
C ILE A 424 -19.68 14.33 -11.64
N ARG A 425 -19.20 15.43 -11.04
CA ARG A 425 -18.20 15.40 -9.97
C ARG A 425 -18.71 14.60 -8.76
N ASN A 426 -19.96 14.84 -8.36
CA ASN A 426 -20.59 14.17 -7.22
C ASN A 426 -20.77 12.67 -7.49
N LEU A 427 -21.23 12.29 -8.70
CA LEU A 427 -21.29 10.90 -9.15
C LEU A 427 -19.91 10.24 -9.14
N ALA A 428 -18.89 10.88 -9.72
CA ALA A 428 -17.52 10.36 -9.75
C ALA A 428 -16.95 10.14 -8.35
N LEU A 429 -17.23 11.05 -7.40
CA LEU A 429 -16.76 10.95 -6.02
C LEU A 429 -17.68 10.13 -5.09
N ASP A 430 -18.83 9.62 -5.53
CA ASP A 430 -19.84 9.01 -4.64
C ASP A 430 -20.28 9.97 -3.52
N HIS A 431 -20.59 11.20 -3.87
CA HIS A 431 -21.17 12.18 -2.97
C HIS A 431 -22.61 12.44 -3.38
N ASP A 432 -23.52 12.44 -2.41
CA ASP A 432 -24.94 12.73 -2.67
C ASP A 432 -25.18 14.25 -2.83
N SER A 433 -24.22 15.09 -2.40
CA SER A 433 -24.24 16.54 -2.60
C SER A 433 -22.82 17.11 -2.71
N SER A 434 -22.71 18.41 -2.98
CA SER A 434 -21.42 19.11 -3.04
C SER A 434 -20.81 19.37 -1.65
N VAL A 435 -21.57 19.17 -0.55
CA VAL A 435 -21.14 19.50 0.82
C VAL A 435 -19.92 18.68 1.29
N PRO A 436 -19.87 17.34 1.12
CA PRO A 436 -18.66 16.57 1.45
C PRO A 436 -17.45 17.04 0.66
N PHE A 437 -17.60 17.32 -0.64
CA PHE A 437 -16.53 17.84 -1.48
C PHE A 437 -15.99 19.16 -0.92
N GLN A 438 -16.86 20.16 -0.71
CA GLN A 438 -16.49 21.48 -0.22
C GLN A 438 -15.80 21.43 1.16
N LYS A 439 -16.20 20.51 2.05
CA LYS A 439 -15.65 20.40 3.41
C LYS A 439 -14.33 19.65 3.48
N HIS A 440 -14.18 18.55 2.73
CA HIS A 440 -13.08 17.59 2.90
C HIS A 440 -12.13 17.48 1.70
N TYR A 441 -12.59 17.80 0.48
CA TYR A 441 -11.84 17.51 -0.75
C TYR A 441 -11.43 18.76 -1.54
N LEU A 442 -12.19 19.85 -1.46
CA LEU A 442 -11.85 21.14 -2.09
C LEU A 442 -10.55 21.68 -1.51
N GLY A 443 -9.56 21.91 -2.38
CA GLY A 443 -8.22 22.36 -2.01
C GLY A 443 -8.25 23.66 -1.22
N ARG A 444 -7.53 23.70 -0.09
CA ARG A 444 -7.40 24.94 0.72
C ARG A 444 -6.31 25.87 0.22
N GLN A 445 -5.41 25.34 -0.59
CA GLN A 445 -4.45 26.10 -1.37
C GLN A 445 -5.13 26.44 -2.69
N LEU A 446 -5.62 27.68 -2.80
CA LEU A 446 -6.39 28.11 -3.96
C LEU A 446 -5.50 28.11 -5.19
N ARG A 447 -5.86 27.26 -6.16
CA ARG A 447 -5.17 27.11 -7.45
C ARG A 447 -5.74 28.12 -8.45
N LEU A 448 -5.84 29.38 -8.05
CA LEU A 448 -6.46 30.44 -8.85
C LEU A 448 -5.70 31.74 -8.66
N ASP A 449 -5.37 32.42 -9.77
CA ASP A 449 -4.67 33.70 -9.75
C ASP A 449 -5.66 34.83 -9.46
N THR A 450 -6.02 34.97 -8.19
CA THR A 450 -6.99 35.96 -7.74
C THR A 450 -6.56 37.38 -8.10
N TRP A 451 -5.25 37.64 -8.12
CA TRP A 451 -4.70 38.94 -8.46
C TRP A 451 -4.81 39.26 -9.95
N ALA A 452 -4.46 38.30 -10.82
CA ALA A 452 -4.67 38.46 -12.27
C ALA A 452 -6.15 38.66 -12.60
N ILE A 453 -7.05 37.92 -11.96
CA ILE A 453 -8.51 38.06 -12.15
C ILE A 453 -8.99 39.45 -11.78
N ILE A 454 -8.64 39.95 -10.58
CA ILE A 454 -9.04 41.30 -10.14
C ILE A 454 -8.54 42.39 -11.11
N ARG A 455 -7.37 42.18 -11.73
CA ARG A 455 -6.78 43.12 -12.69
C ARG A 455 -7.22 42.90 -14.14
N GLY A 456 -8.08 41.93 -14.44
CA GLY A 456 -8.45 41.56 -15.81
C GLY A 456 -7.25 41.07 -16.65
N GLN A 457 -6.25 40.48 -16.00
CA GLN A 457 -5.04 39.95 -16.63
C GLN A 457 -5.13 38.44 -16.83
N ARG A 458 -4.28 37.90 -17.70
CA ARG A 458 -4.16 36.46 -17.90
C ARG A 458 -3.60 35.78 -16.64
N PRO A 459 -4.33 34.81 -16.04
CA PRO A 459 -3.86 34.05 -14.88
C PRO A 459 -2.59 33.23 -15.14
N GLN A 460 -1.67 33.17 -14.17
CA GLN A 460 -0.51 32.28 -14.19
C GLN A 460 -0.85 30.87 -13.70
N GLN A 461 -1.82 30.23 -14.35
CA GLN A 461 -2.43 28.99 -13.85
C GLN A 461 -1.44 27.82 -13.70
N ALA A 462 -0.48 27.69 -14.62
CA ALA A 462 0.52 26.62 -14.56
C ALA A 462 1.42 26.75 -13.32
N LEU A 463 1.87 27.96 -13.01
CA LEU A 463 2.69 28.25 -11.83
C LEU A 463 1.93 27.93 -10.54
N LEU A 464 0.65 28.30 -10.44
CA LEU A 464 -0.17 28.01 -9.26
C LEU A 464 -0.46 26.52 -9.12
N LYS A 465 -0.74 25.81 -10.23
CA LYS A 465 -0.89 24.34 -10.21
C LYS A 465 0.39 23.69 -9.66
N GLN A 466 1.56 24.12 -10.12
CA GLN A 466 2.86 23.64 -9.63
C GLN A 466 3.07 24.00 -8.14
N ALA A 467 2.92 25.26 -7.75
CA ALA A 467 3.19 25.74 -6.39
C ALA A 467 2.23 25.16 -5.33
N CYS A 468 1.00 24.83 -5.73
CA CYS A 468 0.00 24.25 -4.84
C CYS A 468 0.02 22.71 -4.82
N SER A 469 0.77 22.06 -5.70
CA SER A 469 0.84 20.59 -5.83
C SER A 469 1.50 19.93 -4.61
N ILE A 470 1.46 18.60 -4.52
CA ILE A 470 2.24 17.88 -3.49
C ILE A 470 3.75 17.89 -3.79
N GLY A 471 4.12 18.05 -5.06
CA GLY A 471 5.50 18.05 -5.54
C GLY A 471 6.24 19.38 -5.51
N HIS A 472 5.57 20.51 -5.22
CA HIS A 472 6.18 21.85 -5.27
C HIS A 472 7.49 22.01 -4.46
N ALA A 473 7.65 21.22 -3.40
CA ALA A 473 8.81 21.26 -2.52
C ALA A 473 9.66 19.97 -2.61
N ASN A 474 9.60 19.25 -3.74
CA ASN A 474 10.43 18.07 -3.97
C ASN A 474 11.91 18.43 -3.94
N SER A 475 12.72 17.65 -3.23
CA SER A 475 14.16 17.84 -3.21
C SER A 475 14.89 16.51 -3.03
N LYS A 476 15.75 16.17 -3.99
CA LYS A 476 16.65 15.01 -3.91
C LYS A 476 17.66 15.12 -2.76
N ARG A 477 17.88 16.32 -2.21
CA ARG A 477 18.77 16.57 -1.06
C ARG A 477 18.09 16.30 0.29
N ARG A 478 16.75 16.18 0.32
CA ARG A 478 16.02 15.97 1.57
C ARG A 478 16.43 14.63 2.22
N PRO A 479 16.78 14.62 3.52
CA PRO A 479 17.14 13.39 4.21
C PRO A 479 16.03 12.35 4.15
N THR A 480 16.36 11.16 3.66
CA THR A 480 15.38 10.07 3.47
C THR A 480 15.58 8.92 4.46
N ASP A 481 16.80 8.80 4.99
CA ASP A 481 17.22 7.82 5.98
C ASP A 481 18.20 8.49 6.97
N LEU A 482 18.33 7.96 8.18
CA LEU A 482 19.31 8.45 9.17
C LEU A 482 20.75 8.05 8.78
N THR A 483 21.74 8.87 9.16
CA THR A 483 23.16 8.47 9.13
C THR A 483 23.43 7.38 10.17
N ALA A 484 24.56 6.66 10.04
CA ALA A 484 24.95 5.64 11.01
C ALA A 484 25.10 6.22 12.43
N GLU A 485 25.68 7.42 12.54
CA GLU A 485 25.86 8.15 13.79
C GLU A 485 24.51 8.58 14.39
N GLN A 486 23.61 9.14 13.58
CA GLN A 486 22.25 9.50 14.01
C GLN A 486 21.45 8.26 14.44
N ALA A 487 21.60 7.14 13.73
CA ALA A 487 20.95 5.90 14.10
C ALA A 487 21.54 5.29 15.39
N ALA A 488 22.84 5.48 15.64
CA ALA A 488 23.54 5.05 16.85
C ALA A 488 23.18 5.90 18.06
N SER A 489 22.94 7.21 17.87
CA SER A 489 22.54 8.13 18.95
C SER A 489 21.26 7.67 19.65
N VAL A 490 20.34 7.01 18.93
CA VAL A 490 19.13 6.42 19.53
C VAL A 490 19.44 5.40 20.64
N ASN A 491 20.59 4.73 20.59
CA ASN A 491 20.99 3.78 21.63
C ASN A 491 21.37 4.44 22.97
N THR A 492 21.68 5.74 22.98
CA THR A 492 22.02 6.47 24.21
C THR A 492 20.78 6.84 25.03
N CYS A 493 19.59 6.77 24.42
CA CYS A 493 18.31 7.09 25.07
C CYS A 493 18.12 6.29 26.38
N PRO A 494 17.80 6.95 27.52
CA PRO A 494 17.63 6.27 28.81
C PRO A 494 16.63 5.10 28.77
N ARG A 495 15.55 5.24 28.00
CA ARG A 495 14.53 4.20 27.83
C ARG A 495 15.06 2.98 27.09
N ILE A 496 15.87 3.18 26.05
CA ILE A 496 16.53 2.09 25.32
C ILE A 496 17.52 1.38 26.23
N ARG A 497 18.35 2.11 26.99
CA ARG A 497 19.29 1.53 27.96
C ARG A 497 18.57 0.67 29.02
N LYS A 498 17.42 1.14 29.53
CA LYS A 498 16.59 0.40 30.48
C LYS A 498 16.05 -0.91 29.87
N LEU A 499 15.47 -0.84 28.67
CA LEU A 499 14.95 -2.01 27.96
C LEU A 499 16.07 -3.02 27.64
N THR A 500 17.24 -2.55 27.19
CA THR A 500 18.41 -3.41 26.96
C THR A 500 18.85 -4.13 28.24
N LYS A 501 18.88 -3.42 29.38
CA LYS A 501 19.21 -4.05 30.67
C LYS A 501 18.17 -5.10 31.09
N GLN A 502 16.89 -4.85 30.82
CA GLN A 502 15.82 -5.82 31.07
C GLN A 502 15.98 -7.08 30.21
N VAL A 503 16.26 -6.92 28.91
CA VAL A 503 16.53 -8.05 28.01
C VAL A 503 17.72 -8.89 28.49
N ARG A 504 18.82 -8.25 28.92
CA ARG A 504 20.02 -8.94 29.42
C ARG A 504 19.78 -9.75 30.71
N ARG A 505 18.81 -9.32 31.54
CA ARG A 505 18.45 -10.01 32.80
C ARG A 505 17.56 -11.23 32.58
N LEU A 506 16.98 -11.40 31.40
CA LEU A 506 16.05 -12.49 31.13
C LEU A 506 16.78 -13.71 30.55
N PRO A 507 16.38 -14.94 30.95
CA PRO A 507 16.98 -16.17 30.45
C PRO A 507 16.91 -16.27 28.92
N PRO A 508 17.99 -16.72 28.24
CA PRO A 508 17.95 -17.06 26.81
C PRO A 508 16.79 -18.02 26.49
N GLY A 509 16.08 -17.78 25.39
CA GLY A 509 14.98 -18.64 24.93
C GLY A 509 13.63 -18.45 25.63
N SER A 510 13.54 -17.71 26.75
CA SER A 510 12.27 -17.49 27.43
C SER A 510 11.29 -16.62 26.60
N LYS A 511 9.98 -16.91 26.67
CA LYS A 511 8.93 -16.11 26.01
C LYS A 511 8.99 -14.64 26.45
N LYS A 512 9.19 -14.40 27.75
CA LYS A 512 9.39 -13.04 28.32
C LYS A 512 10.56 -12.30 27.69
N ARG A 513 11.67 -12.99 27.37
CA ARG A 513 12.82 -12.37 26.68
C ARG A 513 12.46 -12.04 25.23
N GLN A 514 11.76 -12.92 24.53
CA GLN A 514 11.31 -12.66 23.16
C GLN A 514 10.41 -11.42 23.09
N ASP A 515 9.46 -11.31 24.02
CA ASP A 515 8.58 -10.14 24.13
C ASP A 515 9.38 -8.86 24.45
N ALA A 516 10.30 -8.92 25.42
CA ALA A 516 11.15 -7.78 25.77
C ALA A 516 12.06 -7.33 24.59
N VAL A 517 12.59 -8.27 23.80
CA VAL A 517 13.35 -7.98 22.57
C VAL A 517 12.47 -7.29 21.54
N ARG A 518 11.23 -7.78 21.35
CA ARG A 518 10.25 -7.15 20.46
C ARG A 518 9.94 -5.71 20.91
N THR A 519 9.68 -5.50 22.20
CA THR A 519 9.46 -4.16 22.77
C THR A 519 10.67 -3.24 22.54
N LEU A 520 11.88 -3.73 22.79
CA LEU A 520 13.11 -2.97 22.55
C LEU A 520 13.25 -2.56 21.08
N ARG A 521 13.01 -3.49 20.15
CA ARG A 521 13.09 -3.24 18.72
C ARG A 521 12.07 -2.18 18.29
N ASN A 522 10.82 -2.33 18.69
CA ASN A 522 9.73 -1.41 18.35
C ASN A 522 10.01 0.00 18.88
N GLU A 523 10.53 0.12 20.10
CA GLU A 523 10.88 1.41 20.68
C GLU A 523 12.09 2.06 19.99
N LYS A 524 13.12 1.29 19.61
CA LYS A 524 14.23 1.80 18.78
C LYS A 524 13.71 2.32 17.44
N GLN A 525 12.82 1.59 16.79
CA GLN A 525 12.25 1.98 15.50
C GLN A 525 11.41 3.25 15.62
N ARG A 526 10.61 3.38 16.70
CA ARG A 526 9.85 4.60 17.01
C ARG A 526 10.76 5.81 17.14
N LEU A 527 11.81 5.71 17.97
CA LEU A 527 12.74 6.81 18.20
C LEU A 527 13.50 7.19 16.92
N LYS A 528 13.89 6.21 16.09
CA LYS A 528 14.49 6.49 14.78
C LYS A 528 13.55 7.25 13.85
N ARG A 529 12.26 6.85 13.79
CA ARG A 529 11.24 7.55 12.99
C ARG A 529 11.03 8.99 13.48
N GLU A 530 10.99 9.20 14.79
CA GLU A 530 10.85 10.53 15.40
C GLU A 530 12.06 11.42 15.10
N LEU A 531 13.28 10.89 15.26
CA LEU A 531 14.51 11.61 14.94
C LEU A 531 14.58 11.98 13.46
N LEU A 532 14.24 11.05 12.56
CA LEU A 532 14.21 11.33 11.12
C LEU A 532 13.19 12.41 10.77
N GLN A 533 12.03 12.41 11.41
CA GLN A 533 11.02 13.45 11.19
C GLN A 533 11.53 14.82 11.68
N GLN A 534 12.13 14.88 12.86
CA GLN A 534 12.73 16.12 13.38
C GLN A 534 13.80 16.69 12.43
N ILE A 535 14.68 15.83 11.92
CA ILE A 535 15.70 16.24 10.94
C ILE A 535 15.03 16.77 9.67
N LYS A 536 13.98 16.10 9.15
CA LYS A 536 13.26 16.56 7.94
C LYS A 536 12.57 17.90 8.16
N ASP A 537 11.96 18.10 9.32
CA ASP A 537 11.23 19.31 9.67
C ASP A 537 12.18 20.51 9.78
N ALA A 538 13.34 20.34 10.41
CA ALA A 538 14.38 21.38 10.50
C ALA A 538 15.07 21.66 9.14
N TRP A 539 15.32 20.60 8.36
CA TRP A 539 16.13 20.67 7.15
C TRP A 539 15.59 21.62 6.07
N THR A 540 14.26 21.76 5.93
CA THR A 540 13.70 22.54 4.81
C THR A 540 14.04 24.02 4.90
N ASP A 541 13.90 24.62 6.09
CA ASP A 541 14.21 26.04 6.28
C ASP A 541 15.72 26.27 6.41
N GLU A 542 16.43 25.39 7.13
CA GLU A 542 17.90 25.45 7.27
C GLU A 542 18.60 25.38 5.91
N GLN A 543 18.22 24.42 5.06
CA GLN A 543 18.81 24.29 3.72
C GLN A 543 18.56 25.53 2.86
N ALA A 544 17.37 26.14 2.97
CA ALA A 544 17.06 27.35 2.23
C ALA A 544 17.95 28.52 2.68
N VAL A 545 18.17 28.68 3.99
CA VAL A 545 19.09 29.69 4.54
C VAL A 545 20.52 29.46 4.03
N ASP A 546 21.01 28.23 4.08
CA ASP A 546 22.35 27.87 3.61
C ASP A 546 22.53 28.15 2.11
N ASP A 547 21.53 27.79 1.30
CA ASP A 547 21.53 28.05 -0.14
C ASP A 547 21.51 29.55 -0.44
N ILE A 548 20.72 30.34 0.29
CA ILE A 548 20.66 31.80 0.15
C ILE A 548 22.01 32.42 0.50
N GLN A 549 22.59 32.06 1.65
CA GLN A 549 23.88 32.57 2.09
C GLN A 549 25.01 32.20 1.12
N SER A 550 25.03 30.95 0.64
CA SER A 550 26.05 30.49 -0.31
C SER A 550 25.95 31.22 -1.65
N GLN A 551 24.75 31.48 -2.14
CA GLN A 551 24.52 32.27 -3.35
C GLN A 551 24.94 33.73 -3.18
N LEU A 552 24.58 34.38 -2.06
CA LEU A 552 25.00 35.75 -1.76
C LEU A 552 26.53 35.88 -1.62
N GLN A 553 27.21 34.80 -1.23
CA GLN A 553 28.68 34.72 -1.17
C GLN A 553 29.34 34.28 -2.49
N GLY A 554 28.57 34.04 -3.56
CA GLY A 554 29.08 33.59 -4.86
C GLY A 554 29.60 32.14 -4.88
N ARG A 555 29.27 31.32 -3.87
CA ARG A 555 29.78 29.94 -3.72
C ARG A 555 28.91 28.88 -4.43
N GLY A 556 27.79 29.29 -5.02
CA GLY A 556 26.81 28.38 -5.65
C GLY A 556 26.09 27.48 -4.63
N PHE A 557 25.46 26.41 -5.09
CA PHE A 557 24.75 25.47 -4.22
C PHE A 557 25.70 24.43 -3.62
N SER A 558 25.46 24.07 -2.35
CA SER A 558 26.12 22.90 -1.76
C SER A 558 25.80 21.66 -2.59
N LYS A 559 26.84 20.94 -3.04
CA LYS A 559 26.64 19.67 -3.73
C LYS A 559 25.81 18.76 -2.81
N PRO A 560 24.83 18.00 -3.35
CA PRO A 560 24.18 16.97 -2.57
C PRO A 560 25.27 16.12 -1.90
N MET A 561 25.15 15.83 -0.60
CA MET A 561 25.95 14.76 -0.02
C MET A 561 25.83 13.57 -0.97
N ALA A 562 26.94 12.94 -1.35
CA ALA A 562 26.94 11.84 -2.32
C ALA A 562 26.14 10.64 -1.76
N VAL A 563 24.81 10.69 -1.88
CA VAL A 563 23.89 9.61 -1.54
C VAL A 563 23.75 8.65 -2.73
N ASP A 564 24.11 9.09 -3.94
CA ASP A 564 24.04 8.29 -5.17
C ASP A 564 25.09 7.17 -5.27
N ALA A 565 26.16 7.19 -4.48
CA ALA A 565 27.24 6.21 -4.60
C ALA A 565 26.91 4.80 -4.03
N THR A 566 25.68 4.52 -3.58
CA THR A 566 25.35 3.26 -2.87
C THR A 566 24.03 2.57 -3.26
N CYS A 567 23.31 3.04 -4.29
CA CYS A 567 22.16 2.30 -4.79
C CYS A 567 22.61 1.21 -5.78
N PRO A 568 22.18 -0.06 -5.61
CA PRO A 568 22.41 -1.09 -6.61
C PRO A 568 21.86 -0.64 -7.97
N PRO A 569 22.57 -0.93 -9.07
CA PRO A 569 22.09 -0.60 -10.40
C PRO A 569 20.76 -1.32 -10.69
N GLN A 570 19.98 -0.74 -11.60
CA GLN A 570 18.78 -1.39 -12.11
C GLN A 570 19.15 -2.72 -12.74
N ARG A 571 18.33 -3.74 -12.47
CA ARG A 571 18.50 -5.08 -13.05
C ARG A 571 18.09 -5.08 -14.52
N PRO A 572 18.57 -6.03 -15.35
CA PRO A 572 18.28 -6.04 -16.80
C PRO A 572 16.80 -5.91 -17.14
N ALA A 573 15.93 -6.68 -16.48
CA ALA A 573 14.48 -6.62 -16.71
C ALA A 573 13.86 -5.27 -16.25
N GLN A 574 14.35 -4.68 -15.16
CA GLN A 574 13.90 -3.36 -14.70
C GLN A 574 14.36 -2.26 -15.66
N LYS A 575 15.60 -2.35 -16.14
CA LYS A 575 16.18 -1.44 -17.12
C LYS A 575 15.40 -1.48 -18.43
N ARG A 576 15.10 -2.68 -18.94
CA ARG A 576 14.26 -2.90 -20.12
C ARG A 576 12.86 -2.27 -19.94
N LEU A 577 12.26 -2.43 -18.77
CA LEU A 577 10.97 -1.81 -18.45
C LEU A 577 11.05 -0.27 -18.49
N VAL A 578 12.07 0.31 -17.86
CA VAL A 578 12.26 1.77 -17.84
C VAL A 578 12.54 2.30 -19.25
N GLU A 579 13.42 1.65 -20.00
CA GLU A 579 13.73 2.00 -21.39
C GLU A 579 12.48 1.94 -22.28
N ALA A 580 11.62 0.93 -22.13
CA ALA A 580 10.37 0.82 -22.87
C ALA A 580 9.36 1.93 -22.49
N LEU A 581 9.28 2.32 -21.21
CA LEU A 581 8.40 3.40 -20.73
C LEU A 581 8.80 4.77 -21.28
N THR A 582 10.11 5.01 -21.42
CA THR A 582 10.69 6.28 -21.89
C THR A 582 11.13 6.22 -23.35
N ALA A 583 10.76 5.18 -24.09
CA ALA A 583 11.09 5.06 -25.51
C ALA A 583 10.59 6.31 -26.25
N PRO A 584 11.36 6.85 -27.21
CA PRO A 584 10.98 8.05 -27.95
C PRO A 584 9.66 7.83 -28.70
N VAL A 585 8.91 8.91 -28.90
CA VAL A 585 7.69 8.86 -29.71
C VAL A 585 8.05 8.68 -31.17
N ASP A 586 7.33 7.78 -31.82
CA ASP A 586 7.30 7.64 -33.27
C ASP A 586 6.04 8.36 -33.77
N ASN A 587 6.15 9.11 -34.85
CA ASN A 587 5.03 9.84 -35.45
C ASN A 587 4.19 8.97 -36.41
N THR A 588 4.56 7.70 -36.59
CA THR A 588 3.81 6.72 -37.37
C THR A 588 2.94 5.84 -36.46
N LEU A 589 1.82 5.36 -37.01
CA LEU A 589 0.90 4.48 -36.29
C LEU A 589 1.58 3.15 -35.90
N GLU A 590 2.29 2.55 -36.86
CA GLU A 590 3.05 1.31 -36.67
C GLU A 590 4.15 1.48 -35.62
N GLY A 591 4.80 2.65 -35.60
CA GLY A 591 5.79 2.99 -34.58
C GLY A 591 5.20 3.12 -33.18
N TYR A 592 4.01 3.72 -33.06
CA TYR A 592 3.27 3.74 -31.80
C TYR A 592 2.90 2.34 -31.32
N TYR A 593 2.34 1.49 -32.19
CA TYR A 593 1.98 0.13 -31.83
C TYR A 593 3.19 -0.69 -31.37
N ARG A 594 4.30 -0.64 -32.12
CA ARG A 594 5.55 -1.28 -31.71
C ARG A 594 6.02 -0.82 -30.33
N ARG A 595 5.91 0.48 -30.04
CA ARG A 595 6.30 1.06 -28.74
C ARG A 595 5.39 0.57 -27.61
N ARG A 596 4.07 0.56 -27.83
CA ARG A 596 3.08 0.04 -26.88
C ARG A 596 3.32 -1.44 -26.58
N ASP A 597 3.51 -2.24 -27.62
CA ASP A 597 3.65 -3.69 -27.51
C ASP A 597 4.97 -4.08 -26.85
N ASN A 598 6.07 -3.41 -27.20
CA ASN A 598 7.35 -3.56 -26.52
C ASN A 598 7.24 -3.29 -25.02
N LEU A 599 6.44 -2.28 -24.62
CA LEU A 599 6.18 -2.01 -23.21
C LEU A 599 5.35 -3.11 -22.55
N ILE A 600 4.26 -3.56 -23.20
CA ILE A 600 3.43 -4.65 -22.67
C ILE A 600 4.29 -5.90 -22.44
N ASP A 601 5.15 -6.26 -23.40
CA ASP A 601 6.06 -7.40 -23.28
C ASP A 601 7.12 -7.20 -22.19
N ALA A 602 7.63 -5.98 -22.02
CA ALA A 602 8.55 -5.65 -20.93
C ALA A 602 7.87 -5.78 -19.56
N ILE A 603 6.60 -5.39 -19.44
CA ILE A 603 5.79 -5.55 -18.23
C ILE A 603 5.56 -7.03 -17.94
N VAL A 604 5.14 -7.82 -18.93
CA VAL A 604 4.93 -9.28 -18.79
C VAL A 604 6.21 -9.97 -18.31
N ALA A 605 7.36 -9.63 -18.91
CA ALA A 605 8.66 -10.16 -18.50
C ALA A 605 9.03 -9.73 -17.07
N TYR A 606 8.78 -8.47 -16.71
CA TYR A 606 9.10 -7.94 -15.39
C TYR A 606 8.23 -8.53 -14.27
N CYS A 607 6.97 -8.87 -14.54
CA CYS A 607 6.06 -9.44 -13.55
C CYS A 607 6.61 -10.69 -12.86
N SER A 608 7.40 -11.50 -13.56
CA SER A 608 7.99 -12.74 -13.00
C SER A 608 9.30 -12.52 -12.23
N VAL A 609 9.83 -11.29 -12.19
CA VAL A 609 11.10 -10.97 -11.54
C VAL A 609 10.94 -10.91 -10.03
N VAL A 610 11.71 -11.70 -9.28
CA VAL A 610 11.82 -11.55 -7.82
C VAL A 610 12.84 -10.45 -7.50
N GLU A 611 12.38 -9.33 -6.94
CA GLU A 611 13.14 -8.10 -6.75
C GLU A 611 14.22 -8.19 -5.64
N GLY A 612 14.20 -9.24 -4.81
CA GLY A 612 15.19 -9.40 -3.73
C GLY A 612 15.02 -8.37 -2.62
N ARG A 613 16.07 -8.16 -1.81
CA ARG A 613 16.00 -7.25 -0.65
C ARG A 613 16.08 -5.79 -1.08
N THR A 614 15.38 -4.92 -0.36
CA THR A 614 15.57 -3.47 -0.49
C THR A 614 17.04 -3.13 -0.22
N ALA A 615 17.66 -2.36 -1.12
CA ALA A 615 19.06 -1.95 -1.03
C ALA A 615 19.40 -1.40 0.37
N ARG A 616 20.39 -2.02 1.03
CA ARG A 616 20.95 -1.52 2.28
C ARG A 616 22.16 -0.63 1.97
N ARG A 617 22.36 0.43 2.75
CA ARG A 617 23.68 1.06 2.89
C ARG A 617 24.61 0.04 3.55
N THR A 618 25.33 -0.73 2.75
CA THR A 618 26.53 -1.44 3.17
C THR A 618 27.71 -0.60 2.74
N ASN A 619 28.50 -0.12 3.70
CA ASN A 619 29.86 0.34 3.43
C ASN A 619 30.63 -0.90 2.96
N VAL A 620 30.62 -1.18 1.67
CA VAL A 620 31.54 -2.13 1.08
C VAL A 620 32.81 -1.33 0.82
N SER A 621 33.83 -1.56 1.64
CA SER A 621 35.20 -1.22 1.31
C SER A 621 35.50 -1.80 -0.07
N ALA A 622 35.90 -0.93 -1.00
CA ALA A 622 36.19 -1.21 -2.40
C ALA A 622 36.80 -2.61 -2.62
N ALA A 623 36.00 -3.53 -3.15
CA ALA A 623 36.49 -4.77 -3.72
C ALA A 623 36.69 -4.55 -5.22
N LYS A 624 37.91 -4.80 -5.70
CA LYS A 624 38.36 -4.61 -7.08
C LYS A 624 37.47 -5.37 -8.08
N GLU A 625 37.18 -4.74 -9.20
CA GLU A 625 36.52 -5.33 -10.37
C GLU A 625 37.32 -6.52 -10.92
N PRO A 626 36.67 -7.65 -11.27
CA PRO A 626 37.21 -8.58 -12.25
C PRO A 626 36.65 -8.26 -13.64
N LEU A 627 37.57 -8.17 -14.61
CA LEU A 627 37.32 -7.97 -16.03
C LEU A 627 36.50 -9.12 -16.65
N SER A 628 35.70 -8.75 -17.64
CA SER A 628 34.81 -9.61 -18.43
C SER A 628 35.55 -10.65 -19.29
N ASN A 629 34.91 -11.80 -19.52
CA ASN A 629 34.96 -12.45 -20.84
C ASN A 629 33.77 -13.38 -21.16
N SER A 630 33.50 -13.40 -22.46
CA SER A 630 32.51 -14.05 -23.35
C SER A 630 31.82 -15.39 -22.99
N HIS A 631 30.64 -15.56 -23.60
CA HIS A 631 29.70 -16.69 -23.63
C HIS A 631 30.28 -18.11 -23.79
N CYS A 632 29.84 -19.03 -22.94
CA CYS A 632 29.21 -20.33 -23.25
C CYS A 632 28.70 -20.94 -21.91
N GLY A 633 27.91 -22.03 -21.92
CA GLY A 633 27.32 -22.65 -20.72
C GLY A 633 28.30 -22.89 -19.54
N PRO A 634 27.81 -23.03 -18.29
CA PRO A 634 28.66 -22.91 -17.10
C PRO A 634 29.78 -23.95 -17.12
N SER A 635 31.02 -23.51 -17.35
CA SER A 635 32.18 -24.34 -17.10
C SER A 635 32.32 -24.56 -15.59
N GLU A 636 32.94 -25.67 -15.22
CA GLU A 636 33.17 -26.08 -13.82
C GLU A 636 33.98 -25.04 -13.01
N ASP A 637 34.62 -24.07 -13.69
CA ASP A 637 35.42 -22.99 -13.10
C ASP A 637 34.65 -21.66 -12.89
N SER A 638 33.38 -21.58 -13.27
CA SER A 638 32.56 -20.38 -13.01
C SER A 638 32.21 -20.24 -11.52
N PRO A 639 32.04 -19.02 -10.96
CA PRO A 639 31.67 -18.83 -9.55
C PRO A 639 30.41 -19.59 -9.11
N VAL A 640 29.46 -19.76 -10.04
CA VAL A 640 28.22 -20.54 -9.82
C VAL A 640 28.51 -22.04 -9.86
N GLY A 641 29.37 -22.52 -10.77
CA GLY A 641 29.84 -23.92 -10.82
C GLY A 641 30.54 -24.35 -9.54
N ILE A 642 31.46 -23.52 -9.03
CA ILE A 642 32.12 -23.72 -7.73
C ILE A 642 31.09 -23.74 -6.59
N ALA A 643 30.10 -22.85 -6.64
CA ALA A 643 29.05 -22.80 -5.62
C ALA A 643 28.15 -24.05 -5.64
N VAL A 644 27.84 -24.61 -6.81
CA VAL A 644 27.11 -25.88 -6.98
C VAL A 644 27.86 -27.05 -6.36
N LEU A 645 29.18 -27.15 -6.57
CA LEU A 645 29.98 -28.22 -5.97
C LEU A 645 30.08 -28.09 -4.44
N SER A 646 30.02 -26.85 -3.92
CA SER A 646 30.16 -26.58 -2.48
C SER A 646 28.91 -26.85 -1.62
N VAL A 647 27.76 -27.19 -2.23
CA VAL A 647 26.53 -27.49 -1.47
C VAL A 647 26.35 -28.98 -1.17
N PHE A 648 27.22 -29.85 -1.68
CA PHE A 648 27.19 -31.27 -1.37
C PHE A 648 27.97 -31.57 -0.09
N ALA A 649 27.41 -32.43 0.76
CA ALA A 649 28.15 -32.93 1.92
C ALA A 649 29.19 -33.94 1.41
N LYS A 650 30.48 -33.66 1.65
CA LYS A 650 31.57 -34.58 1.27
C LYS A 650 31.67 -35.74 2.26
N ASN A 651 31.36 -35.51 3.55
CA ASN A 651 31.49 -36.47 4.65
C ASN A 651 30.41 -36.17 5.72
N GLU A 652 30.04 -37.15 6.57
CA GLU A 652 29.02 -36.96 7.64
C GLU A 652 29.36 -35.84 8.67
N LYS A 653 30.64 -35.44 8.75
CA LYS A 653 31.11 -34.40 9.69
C LYS A 653 31.24 -33.01 9.06
N GLU A 654 31.27 -32.91 7.73
CA GLU A 654 31.53 -31.66 7.01
C GLU A 654 30.21 -31.06 6.52
N ARG A 655 29.87 -29.86 7.01
CA ARG A 655 28.60 -29.20 6.72
C ARG A 655 28.84 -28.00 5.81
N PRO A 656 28.12 -27.89 4.69
CA PRO A 656 28.34 -26.79 3.78
C PRO A 656 27.91 -25.46 4.40
N ARG A 657 28.39 -24.39 3.77
CA ARG A 657 28.09 -23.01 4.15
C ARG A 657 27.30 -22.27 3.07
N ARG A 658 26.85 -22.95 2.02
CA ARG A 658 25.97 -22.41 0.97
C ARG A 658 24.63 -23.15 0.96
N CYS A 659 23.55 -22.45 0.59
CA CYS A 659 22.21 -23.03 0.57
C CYS A 659 21.89 -23.62 -0.80
N PHE A 660 21.70 -24.95 -0.89
CA PHE A 660 21.41 -25.64 -2.15
C PHE A 660 20.14 -25.11 -2.88
N LEU A 661 19.14 -24.63 -2.14
CA LEU A 661 17.95 -24.00 -2.73
C LEU A 661 18.20 -22.58 -3.25
N CYS A 662 19.09 -21.82 -2.60
CA CYS A 662 19.52 -20.51 -3.12
C CYS A 662 20.37 -20.68 -4.37
N ILE A 663 21.31 -21.64 -4.36
CA ILE A 663 22.10 -22.00 -5.54
C ILE A 663 21.20 -22.49 -6.67
N GLY A 664 20.23 -23.36 -6.36
CA GLY A 664 19.24 -23.81 -7.32
C GLY A 664 18.46 -22.64 -7.96
N ALA A 665 18.09 -21.64 -7.15
CA ALA A 665 17.47 -20.42 -7.67
C ALA A 665 18.44 -19.54 -8.48
N ALA A 666 19.74 -19.54 -8.17
CA ALA A 666 20.76 -18.82 -8.94
C ALA A 666 21.00 -19.45 -10.32
N LEU A 667 20.88 -20.78 -10.44
CA LEU A 667 20.98 -21.50 -11.73
C LEU A 667 19.88 -21.14 -12.72
N SER A 668 18.78 -20.55 -12.27
CA SER A 668 17.68 -20.08 -13.12
C SER A 668 17.81 -18.60 -13.51
N LEU A 669 18.92 -17.94 -13.16
CA LEU A 669 19.19 -16.54 -13.46
C LEU A 669 20.33 -16.40 -14.47
N GLU A 670 20.34 -15.28 -15.20
CA GLU A 670 21.46 -14.93 -16.08
C GLU A 670 22.76 -14.74 -15.26
N PRO A 671 23.94 -15.12 -15.77
CA PRO A 671 25.21 -15.04 -15.04
C PRO A 671 25.56 -13.64 -14.50
N ASN A 672 25.11 -12.60 -15.19
CA ASN A 672 25.34 -11.19 -14.83
C ASN A 672 24.26 -10.61 -13.90
N ASP A 673 23.26 -11.40 -13.45
CA ASP A 673 22.25 -10.93 -12.51
C ASP A 673 22.89 -10.70 -11.12
N PRO A 674 22.75 -9.50 -10.52
CA PRO A 674 23.31 -9.20 -9.20
C PRO A 674 22.88 -10.18 -8.09
N ARG A 675 21.72 -10.84 -8.23
CA ARG A 675 21.24 -11.86 -7.28
C ARG A 675 22.07 -13.13 -7.28
N VAL A 676 22.82 -13.42 -8.35
CA VAL A 676 23.69 -14.60 -8.38
C VAL A 676 24.68 -14.53 -7.22
N SER A 677 25.31 -13.36 -7.00
CA SER A 677 26.21 -13.15 -5.85
C SER A 677 25.49 -13.28 -4.49
N GLU A 678 24.28 -12.71 -4.37
CA GLU A 678 23.49 -12.82 -3.13
C GLU A 678 23.07 -14.26 -2.81
N LEU A 679 22.67 -15.02 -3.83
CA LEU A 679 22.18 -16.39 -3.70
C LEU A 679 23.32 -17.41 -3.57
N THR A 680 24.51 -17.07 -4.06
CA THR A 680 25.73 -17.89 -3.95
C THR A 680 26.61 -17.53 -2.75
N HIS A 681 26.17 -16.57 -1.92
CA HIS A 681 26.92 -16.16 -0.75
C HIS A 681 27.14 -17.33 0.24
N GLU A 682 28.27 -17.25 0.94
CA GLU A 682 28.66 -18.22 1.95
C GLU A 682 28.29 -17.70 3.36
N PHE A 683 27.55 -18.49 4.12
CA PHE A 683 27.17 -18.18 5.50
C PHE A 683 28.38 -18.25 6.42
N TYR A 684 28.42 -17.40 7.47
CA TYR A 684 29.53 -17.41 8.42
C TYR A 684 29.71 -18.79 9.08
N THR A 685 28.62 -19.44 9.50
CA THR A 685 28.64 -20.81 10.05
C THR A 685 27.61 -21.72 9.37
N SER A 686 27.84 -23.04 9.43
CA SER A 686 26.84 -24.06 9.03
C SER A 686 25.55 -24.01 9.87
N GLY A 687 25.67 -23.53 11.12
CA GLY A 687 24.52 -23.22 11.98
C GLY A 687 23.65 -22.09 11.42
N ASP A 688 24.26 -21.05 10.83
CA ASP A 688 23.52 -19.95 10.21
C ASP A 688 22.86 -20.37 8.90
N LEU A 689 23.53 -21.23 8.12
CA LEU A 689 22.90 -21.91 6.98
C LEU A 689 21.66 -22.70 7.44
N SER A 690 21.75 -23.47 8.53
CA SER A 690 20.62 -24.26 9.05
C SER A 690 19.44 -23.37 9.46
N LYS A 691 19.72 -22.22 10.08
CA LYS A 691 18.69 -21.24 10.47
C LYS A 691 18.06 -20.61 9.24
N HIS A 692 18.88 -20.23 8.26
CA HIS A 692 18.42 -19.69 6.98
C HIS A 692 17.53 -20.70 6.25
N PHE A 693 17.99 -21.93 6.07
CA PHE A 693 17.23 -23.01 5.44
C PHE A 693 15.88 -23.21 6.12
N ARG A 694 15.86 -23.34 7.45
CA ARG A 694 14.61 -23.50 8.20
C ARG A 694 13.66 -22.31 8.03
N ARG A 695 14.14 -21.09 8.22
CA ARG A 695 13.30 -19.88 8.21
C ARG A 695 12.82 -19.48 6.81
N ARG A 696 13.71 -19.57 5.82
CA ARG A 696 13.47 -19.10 4.46
C ARG A 696 12.78 -20.18 3.63
N HIS A 697 13.23 -21.42 3.71
CA HIS A 697 12.78 -22.47 2.80
C HIS A 697 11.81 -23.43 3.48
N LEU A 698 12.23 -24.11 4.55
CA LEU A 698 11.47 -25.20 5.16
C LEU A 698 10.15 -24.73 5.80
N ASN A 699 10.15 -23.62 6.53
CA ASN A 699 8.95 -23.07 7.16
C ASN A 699 7.93 -22.53 6.15
N GLN A 700 8.38 -22.20 4.93
CA GLN A 700 7.53 -21.69 3.85
C GLN A 700 7.00 -22.82 2.94
N LEU A 701 7.38 -24.08 3.20
CA LEU A 701 6.86 -25.25 2.51
C LEU A 701 5.60 -25.76 3.22
N PRO A 702 4.43 -25.79 2.56
CA PRO A 702 3.29 -26.57 3.01
C PRO A 702 3.63 -28.06 3.01
N ASN A 703 3.00 -28.85 3.88
CA ASN A 703 3.38 -30.25 4.10
C ASN A 703 3.29 -31.11 2.83
N ASN A 704 2.32 -30.84 1.95
CA ASN A 704 2.02 -31.64 0.76
C ASN A 704 2.43 -30.97 -0.57
N THR A 705 3.31 -29.97 -0.56
CA THR A 705 3.72 -29.31 -1.82
C THR A 705 4.98 -29.97 -2.39
N PRO A 706 4.92 -30.49 -3.63
CA PRO A 706 6.11 -30.98 -4.32
C PRO A 706 7.07 -29.82 -4.62
N SER A 707 8.36 -30.09 -4.50
CA SER A 707 9.43 -29.15 -4.76
C SER A 707 10.56 -29.84 -5.51
N ARG A 708 11.34 -29.10 -6.29
CA ARG A 708 12.46 -29.66 -7.03
C ARG A 708 13.77 -29.14 -6.49
N CYS A 709 14.74 -30.03 -6.31
CA CYS A 709 16.13 -29.63 -6.09
C CYS A 709 16.77 -29.35 -7.45
N GLU A 710 16.96 -28.08 -7.80
CA GLU A 710 17.55 -27.69 -9.09
C GLU A 710 19.03 -28.06 -9.24
N VAL A 711 19.70 -28.34 -8.11
CA VAL A 711 21.10 -28.79 -8.07
C VAL A 711 21.19 -30.30 -8.37
N CYS A 712 20.34 -31.11 -7.75
CA CYS A 712 20.32 -32.57 -7.95
C CYS A 712 19.36 -33.01 -9.07
N LYS A 713 18.61 -32.09 -9.66
CA LYS A 713 17.48 -32.32 -10.57
C LYS A 713 16.44 -33.35 -10.07
N LEU A 714 16.27 -33.44 -8.75
CA LEU A 714 15.41 -34.42 -8.06
C LEU A 714 14.10 -33.78 -7.58
N ASP A 715 12.97 -34.45 -7.86
CA ASP A 715 11.66 -34.05 -7.35
C ASP A 715 11.40 -34.60 -5.93
N LEU A 716 10.99 -33.71 -5.04
CA LEU A 716 10.80 -33.92 -3.61
C LEU A 716 9.34 -33.66 -3.26
N GLN A 717 8.57 -34.75 -3.11
CA GLN A 717 7.10 -34.66 -3.06
C GLN A 717 6.52 -33.95 -1.84
N HIS A 718 7.17 -34.02 -0.68
CA HIS A 718 6.64 -33.47 0.57
C HIS A 718 7.73 -32.79 1.39
N LYS A 719 7.32 -31.94 2.33
CA LYS A 719 8.22 -31.18 3.22
C LYS A 719 9.26 -32.06 3.92
N MET A 720 8.86 -33.26 4.34
CA MET A 720 9.75 -34.25 4.97
C MET A 720 10.81 -34.78 4.00
N HIS A 721 10.48 -34.98 2.72
CA HIS A 721 11.45 -35.36 1.69
C HIS A 721 12.48 -34.26 1.47
N VAL A 722 12.05 -32.98 1.49
CA VAL A 722 12.98 -31.85 1.40
C VAL A 722 13.93 -31.79 2.59
N GLN A 723 13.41 -32.02 3.80
CA GLN A 723 14.23 -32.05 5.01
C GLN A 723 15.23 -33.21 5.00
N ASN A 724 14.78 -34.41 4.61
CA ASN A 724 15.63 -35.59 4.50
C ASN A 724 16.69 -35.43 3.41
N HIS A 725 16.33 -34.85 2.25
CA HIS A 725 17.27 -34.55 1.18
C HIS A 725 18.30 -33.49 1.61
N ALA A 726 17.86 -32.43 2.29
CA ALA A 726 18.74 -31.40 2.83
C ALA A 726 19.73 -31.96 3.87
N MET A 727 19.31 -32.95 4.67
CA MET A 727 20.16 -33.63 5.66
C MET A 727 21.14 -34.59 4.98
N ARG A 728 20.65 -35.51 4.15
CA ARG A 728 21.43 -36.63 3.61
C ARG A 728 22.33 -36.27 2.43
N VAL A 729 21.87 -35.40 1.54
CA VAL A 729 22.59 -35.05 0.30
C VAL A 729 23.40 -33.76 0.48
N HIS A 730 22.81 -32.78 1.17
CA HIS A 730 23.38 -31.44 1.29
C HIS A 730 23.89 -31.09 2.69
N GLY A 731 23.85 -31.96 3.70
CA GLY A 731 24.36 -31.69 5.07
C GLY A 731 23.86 -30.38 5.73
N THR A 732 22.76 -29.82 5.22
CA THR A 732 22.30 -28.45 5.48
C THR A 732 21.68 -28.34 6.88
N VAL A 733 21.12 -29.44 7.36
CA VAL A 733 20.59 -29.62 8.72
C VAL A 733 21.16 -30.92 9.31
N SER A 734 21.35 -30.94 10.63
CA SER A 734 21.81 -32.09 11.41
C SER A 734 20.70 -32.62 12.28
#